data_AF-A0ABD3ZTE7-F1
#
_entry.id   AF-A0ABD3ZTE7-F1
#
_cell.length_a   1.000
_cell.length_b   1.000
_cell.length_c   1.000
_cell.angle_alpha   90.00
_cell.angle_beta   90.00
_cell.angle_gamma   90.00
#
_symmetry.space_group_name_H-M   'P 1'
#
loop_
_entity.id
_entity.type
_entity.pdbx_description
1 polymer ?
#
loop_
_entity_poly.entity_id
_entity_poly.type
_entity_poly.pdbx_seq_one_letter_code
_entity_poly.pdbx_strand_id
1 'polypeptide(L)'
;MADMYILSPDDQVLTVLSSDGQEACRFWDAKYKEELNKGSSFSFVADASHPDARYLFEENQVIFRDKDGILRLFVIKELDDTDENSEVNTLVTCEAAMMELAETFVKDFRPTDKTAQFVLDNVLARSRWVAEVSAELGTNSTTFYKKTALECIAEVINIWGGELQDYIEFDGNKITKRIIKILPRRGKDSGKRFEIDKDTENIKRTVISYPLTALWGYGASIASTDEDGEETGGYSRFIDFSEVEWKKSKGDPVDKPLGQEWVGDPDLLKRLGRLKNGELIHREGQYNNEDITDPAELLKATYNHLITTASKTEVNYELSVQLLQNIPGYEHEHVELGDTTIAIDRNFAIPIETSQRIISMEYDITDPDNTCVVEIGQFLSVLQGDDRIDQIENILDKNRGTWERKPDVGEVTDGSFPDTKPPVPKNVEVKSMFQNITLTWDYDPSSYIAAYEIYASQIKGFTPLTENRIFRGKTSGYEHFTGVNEVWYYRLRAINTRGTASDFTDEFSATTQRILTDDILFGAVTAEKLANLAVTADKLARDFDEGNIFPGSLLKAKWFYDYTYTSHTVEEKEFNEMTVSQTQLTDQLFFGVCGLRIAPNNIQRMKLEQGKTYTLSFEVKRNNTTDLNYIHLKETNSWYRISGTDLSDISSYPSDQFVRVNIKFTAPTTSSVYTIGIGGFNRNNNTELCSFVIRKLQVREGDTIKEYGYSPYDTQLTDNVIDGDYIQALSIGSAHIQEAAIGTAHIQKAAITSAQIAEAAIGTAAIQNAAIAKAHLKTAIIDTVHIIDGAITNAKIGSLSADKINVGTLKGITIEGVVIRGSRFETTGSSSLKSYIEANVISQYRKFNYSDYEELTITSGSIVQEYGSLDNSDNKEMKKKAEVSRGAVKLSNGPDGASVRMEIAAKENRESTSGYDGAYIEIYRDDVKRLSILYDTLTVSDPYETFRILGEEVDWRWAARSLYMSGEQNIEFYSNGKASIYSKNKGWNRISLTPFFTHTGGQWGYADWRYNEYGFVELRGEVKGTTYTGDLEIGKIPTPDKNGAWICSNGRSGLRVQVTGADQFAYDSGGSLKVLGFQSGAINLNGIMYMPKP
;
A
#
# COMPACT_ATOMS: atom_id res chain seq x y z
N MET A 1 -3.31 -12.27 30.15
CA MET A 1 -4.66 -12.42 30.72
C MET A 1 -5.65 -12.19 29.60
N ALA A 2 -6.31 -13.27 29.16
CA ALA A 2 -7.39 -13.23 28.20
C ALA A 2 -8.68 -13.66 28.91
N ASP A 3 -9.75 -12.91 28.70
CA ASP A 3 -11.08 -13.20 29.26
C ASP A 3 -12.06 -13.46 28.11
N MET A 4 -12.97 -14.42 28.33
CA MET A 4 -14.04 -14.75 27.39
C MET A 4 -15.41 -14.67 28.06
N TYR A 5 -16.37 -14.03 27.42
CA TYR A 5 -17.75 -13.99 27.90
C TYR A 5 -18.54 -15.10 27.24
N ILE A 6 -19.25 -15.89 28.06
CA ILE A 6 -20.21 -16.89 27.58
C ILE A 6 -21.60 -16.31 27.70
N LEU A 7 -22.33 -16.30 26.60
CA LEU A 7 -23.68 -15.77 26.51
C LEU A 7 -24.64 -16.88 26.10
N SER A 8 -25.89 -16.76 26.53
CA SER A 8 -27.00 -17.54 25.95
C SER A 8 -27.24 -17.14 24.48
N PRO A 9 -28.06 -17.91 23.72
CA PRO A 9 -28.46 -17.53 22.35
C PRO A 9 -29.18 -16.17 22.29
N ASP A 10 -29.83 -15.77 23.39
CA ASP A 10 -30.59 -14.52 23.56
C ASP A 10 -29.73 -13.34 24.09
N ASP A 11 -28.42 -13.41 23.94
CA ASP A 11 -27.44 -12.37 24.29
C ASP A 11 -27.35 -12.03 25.79
N GLN A 12 -27.82 -12.92 26.68
CA GLN A 12 -27.62 -12.78 28.13
C GLN A 12 -26.27 -13.35 28.54
N VAL A 13 -25.43 -12.57 29.23
CA VAL A 13 -24.16 -13.05 29.82
C VAL A 13 -24.45 -14.08 30.91
N LEU A 14 -23.86 -15.27 30.78
CA LEU A 14 -24.01 -16.40 31.69
C LEU A 14 -22.82 -16.51 32.65
N THR A 15 -21.60 -16.37 32.13
CA THR A 15 -20.35 -16.40 32.90
C THR A 15 -19.20 -15.73 32.12
N VAL A 16 -18.05 -15.55 32.79
CA VAL A 16 -16.78 -15.13 32.21
C VAL A 16 -15.72 -16.17 32.53
N LEU A 17 -15.05 -16.68 31.50
CA LEU A 17 -13.90 -17.57 31.59
C LEU A 17 -12.63 -16.73 31.57
N SER A 18 -11.58 -17.20 32.24
CA SER A 18 -10.29 -16.48 32.29
C SER A 18 -9.12 -17.44 32.17
N SER A 19 -8.07 -17.04 31.45
CA SER A 19 -6.87 -17.87 31.25
C SER A 19 -6.06 -18.13 32.54
N ASP A 20 -6.18 -17.24 33.51
CA ASP A 20 -5.31 -17.10 34.69
C ASP A 20 -6.08 -16.72 35.98
N GLY A 21 -7.40 -16.53 35.92
CA GLY A 21 -8.24 -16.27 37.08
C GLY A 21 -8.30 -17.49 38.03
N GLN A 22 -8.04 -17.27 39.34
CA GLN A 22 -8.07 -18.34 40.34
C GLN A 22 -9.48 -18.82 40.73
N GLU A 23 -10.50 -17.97 40.54
CA GLU A 23 -11.90 -18.25 40.88
C GLU A 23 -12.80 -18.39 39.64
N ALA A 24 -12.23 -18.29 38.43
CA ALA A 24 -12.95 -18.40 37.17
C ALA A 24 -12.69 -19.76 36.52
N CYS A 25 -13.62 -20.21 35.66
CA CYS A 25 -13.38 -21.38 34.82
C CYS A 25 -12.19 -21.11 33.90
N ARG A 26 -11.14 -21.91 34.04
CA ARG A 26 -9.90 -21.74 33.29
C ARG A 26 -10.05 -22.29 31.88
N PHE A 27 -9.40 -21.63 30.92
CA PHE A 27 -9.27 -22.12 29.54
C PHE A 27 -7.84 -21.99 29.03
N TRP A 28 -7.50 -22.79 28.03
CA TRP A 28 -6.21 -22.82 27.33
C TRP A 28 -6.38 -23.38 25.91
N ASP A 29 -5.30 -23.39 25.13
CA ASP A 29 -5.30 -23.86 23.73
C ASP A 29 -6.39 -23.17 22.88
N ALA A 30 -6.51 -21.85 23.06
CA ALA A 30 -7.62 -21.06 22.55
C ALA A 30 -7.31 -20.53 21.15
N LYS A 31 -7.33 -21.44 20.17
CA LYS A 31 -6.96 -21.21 18.77
C LYS A 31 -8.00 -20.40 18.03
N TYR A 32 -7.62 -19.21 17.58
CA TYR A 32 -8.39 -18.38 16.67
C TYR A 32 -7.69 -18.34 15.31
N LYS A 33 -8.44 -18.64 14.26
CA LYS A 33 -7.98 -18.55 12.87
C LYS A 33 -8.93 -17.70 12.04
N GLU A 34 -8.37 -16.81 11.23
CA GLU A 34 -9.12 -15.98 10.30
C GLU A 34 -8.50 -16.00 8.90
N GLU A 35 -9.35 -16.17 7.89
CA GLU A 35 -8.97 -16.22 6.48
C GLU A 35 -9.68 -15.14 5.68
N LEU A 36 -8.93 -14.49 4.78
CA LEU A 36 -9.41 -13.36 4.01
C LEU A 36 -10.57 -13.80 3.09
N ASN A 37 -11.76 -13.26 3.33
CA ASN A 37 -13.02 -13.57 2.64
C ASN A 37 -13.49 -15.04 2.69
N LYS A 38 -12.93 -15.88 3.57
CA LYS A 38 -13.41 -17.26 3.81
C LYS A 38 -14.07 -17.45 5.18
N GLY A 39 -13.79 -16.56 6.14
CA GLY A 39 -14.38 -16.59 7.48
C GLY A 39 -13.36 -16.89 8.57
N SER A 40 -13.85 -17.25 9.75
CA SER A 40 -13.01 -17.52 10.92
C SER A 40 -13.50 -18.73 11.71
N SER A 41 -12.57 -19.40 12.40
CA SER A 41 -12.84 -20.51 13.30
C SER A 41 -12.22 -20.26 14.67
N PHE A 42 -12.81 -20.82 15.71
CA PHE A 42 -12.32 -20.69 17.07
C PHE A 42 -12.55 -21.98 17.86
N SER A 43 -11.55 -22.42 18.61
CA SER A 43 -11.67 -23.54 19.54
C SER A 43 -10.85 -23.29 20.79
N PHE A 44 -11.26 -23.86 21.92
CA PHE A 44 -10.50 -23.78 23.16
C PHE A 44 -10.78 -24.98 24.05
N VAL A 45 -9.85 -25.29 24.96
CA VAL A 45 -10.05 -26.28 26.01
C VAL A 45 -10.39 -25.54 27.31
N ALA A 46 -11.37 -26.05 28.06
CA ALA A 46 -11.76 -25.52 29.35
C ALA A 46 -11.77 -26.60 30.45
N ASP A 47 -11.55 -26.16 31.68
CA ASP A 47 -11.64 -27.01 32.88
C ASP A 47 -13.11 -27.40 33.14
N ALA A 48 -13.44 -28.65 32.83
CA ALA A 48 -14.80 -29.18 32.96
C ALA A 48 -15.20 -29.44 34.43
N SER A 49 -14.26 -29.39 35.38
CA SER A 49 -14.54 -29.56 36.81
C SER A 49 -15.14 -28.31 37.44
N HIS A 50 -14.96 -27.14 36.81
CA HIS A 50 -15.41 -25.87 37.34
C HIS A 50 -16.95 -25.72 37.19
N PRO A 51 -17.68 -25.18 38.19
CA PRO A 51 -19.14 -25.06 38.13
C PRO A 51 -19.68 -24.27 36.93
N ASP A 52 -18.90 -23.33 36.40
CA ASP A 52 -19.27 -22.51 35.24
C ASP A 52 -19.10 -23.23 33.90
N ALA A 53 -18.39 -24.36 33.84
CA ALA A 53 -18.33 -25.20 32.65
C ALA A 53 -19.72 -25.69 32.20
N ARG A 54 -20.72 -25.71 33.11
CA ARG A 54 -22.13 -25.98 32.78
C ARG A 54 -22.75 -25.02 31.74
N TYR A 55 -22.11 -23.86 31.51
CA TYR A 55 -22.54 -22.89 30.51
C TYR A 55 -21.84 -23.08 29.17
N LEU A 56 -20.85 -23.98 29.07
CA LEU A 56 -20.32 -24.48 27.80
C LEU A 56 -21.35 -25.48 27.24
N PHE A 57 -22.26 -24.94 26.45
CA PHE A 57 -23.46 -25.63 26.00
C PHE A 57 -23.67 -25.28 24.52
N GLU A 58 -24.20 -26.20 23.73
CA GLU A 58 -24.45 -25.96 22.32
C GLU A 58 -25.32 -24.70 22.11
N GLU A 59 -25.04 -23.95 21.05
CA GLU A 59 -25.68 -22.67 20.71
C GLU A 59 -25.43 -21.50 21.67
N ASN A 60 -24.78 -21.71 22.82
CA ASN A 60 -24.26 -20.58 23.60
C ASN A 60 -23.15 -19.87 22.81
N GLN A 61 -23.03 -18.56 23.03
CA GLN A 61 -22.14 -17.69 22.29
C GLN A 61 -20.88 -17.38 23.10
N VAL A 62 -19.76 -17.17 22.41
CA VAL A 62 -18.47 -16.81 22.99
C VAL A 62 -18.03 -15.46 22.44
N ILE A 63 -17.68 -14.53 23.34
CA ILE A 63 -17.07 -13.24 22.99
C ILE A 63 -15.65 -13.18 23.54
N PHE A 64 -14.69 -12.82 22.69
CA PHE A 64 -13.33 -12.50 23.10
C PHE A 64 -12.79 -11.31 22.30
N ARG A 65 -11.70 -10.71 22.79
CA ARG A 65 -10.94 -9.70 22.04
C ARG A 65 -9.82 -10.39 21.26
N ASP A 66 -9.75 -10.13 19.96
CA ASP A 66 -8.62 -10.54 19.15
C ASP A 66 -7.36 -9.73 19.48
N LYS A 67 -6.23 -10.07 18.84
CA LYS A 67 -4.94 -9.41 19.11
C LYS A 67 -4.93 -7.89 18.83
N ASP A 68 -5.85 -7.40 18.00
CA ASP A 68 -5.97 -5.98 17.64
C ASP A 68 -7.08 -5.28 18.48
N GLY A 69 -7.65 -5.99 19.46
CA GLY A 69 -8.64 -5.48 20.40
C GLY A 69 -10.08 -5.49 19.88
N ILE A 70 -10.33 -6.05 18.70
CA ILE A 70 -11.65 -6.18 18.08
C ILE A 70 -12.40 -7.31 18.77
N LEU A 71 -13.66 -7.06 19.11
CA LEU A 71 -14.51 -8.07 19.74
C LEU A 71 -15.08 -9.01 18.68
N ARG A 72 -14.75 -10.29 18.81
CA ARG A 72 -15.21 -11.38 17.95
C ARG A 72 -16.36 -12.11 18.64
N LEU A 73 -17.30 -12.63 17.84
CA LEU A 73 -18.45 -13.38 18.32
C LEU A 73 -18.51 -14.75 17.63
N PHE A 74 -18.58 -15.79 18.44
CA PHE A 74 -18.65 -17.17 18.01
C PHE A 74 -19.83 -17.88 18.67
N VAL A 75 -20.28 -18.99 18.10
CA VAL A 75 -21.33 -19.88 18.61
C VAL A 75 -20.72 -21.25 18.86
N ILE A 76 -20.95 -21.82 20.05
CA ILE A 76 -20.50 -23.18 20.39
C ILE A 76 -21.31 -24.18 19.55
N LYS A 77 -20.62 -25.05 18.83
CA LYS A 77 -21.23 -26.06 17.95
C LYS A 77 -20.91 -27.48 18.37
N GLU A 78 -19.71 -27.74 18.88
CA GLU A 78 -19.29 -29.07 19.30
C GLU A 78 -18.56 -28.99 20.66
N LEU A 79 -18.76 -30.02 21.48
CA LEU A 79 -18.20 -30.17 22.82
C LEU A 79 -17.70 -31.60 22.96
N ASP A 80 -16.39 -31.76 23.17
CA ASP A 80 -15.76 -33.05 23.41
C ASP A 80 -15.23 -33.11 24.84
N ASP A 81 -15.94 -33.83 25.71
CA ASP A 81 -15.55 -34.06 27.10
C ASP A 81 -14.56 -35.22 27.20
N THR A 82 -13.44 -34.97 27.87
CA THR A 82 -12.37 -35.94 28.11
C THR A 82 -12.04 -36.02 29.60
N ASP A 83 -11.84 -37.24 30.09
CA ASP A 83 -11.35 -37.53 31.45
C ASP A 83 -10.09 -38.39 31.31
N GLU A 84 -8.95 -37.72 31.31
CA GLU A 84 -7.64 -38.36 31.18
C GLU A 84 -6.74 -37.95 32.34
N ASN A 85 -6.03 -38.91 32.92
CA ASN A 85 -5.05 -38.67 34.00
C ASN A 85 -5.60 -37.92 35.24
N SER A 86 -6.91 -37.97 35.51
CA SER A 86 -7.61 -37.21 36.58
C SER A 86 -7.80 -35.71 36.29
N GLU A 87 -7.65 -35.29 35.04
CA GLU A 87 -8.06 -33.97 34.54
C GLU A 87 -9.31 -34.15 33.68
N VAL A 88 -10.37 -33.40 34.02
CA VAL A 88 -11.61 -33.37 33.24
C VAL A 88 -11.64 -32.10 32.41
N ASN A 89 -11.65 -32.24 31.10
CA ASN A 89 -11.49 -31.16 30.15
C ASN A 89 -12.58 -31.24 29.09
N THR A 90 -13.07 -30.07 28.65
CA THR A 90 -13.97 -29.97 27.51
C THR A 90 -13.27 -29.21 26.39
N LEU A 91 -13.08 -29.84 25.23
CA LEU A 91 -12.72 -29.14 24.01
C LEU A 91 -14.00 -28.53 23.41
N VAL A 92 -14.00 -27.22 23.25
CA VAL A 92 -15.12 -26.44 22.73
C VAL A 92 -14.76 -25.98 21.32
N THR A 93 -15.52 -26.44 20.33
CA THR A 93 -15.38 -26.01 18.93
C THR A 93 -16.50 -25.02 18.60
N CYS A 94 -16.11 -23.87 18.07
CA CYS A 94 -17.03 -22.77 17.79
C CYS A 94 -17.00 -22.37 16.31
N GLU A 95 -18.16 -21.92 15.83
CA GLU A 95 -18.34 -21.34 14.50
C GLU A 95 -18.55 -19.83 14.61
N ALA A 96 -18.04 -19.05 13.64
CA ALA A 96 -18.25 -17.60 13.64
C ALA A 96 -19.74 -17.26 13.63
N ALA A 97 -20.20 -16.35 14.49
CA ALA A 97 -21.62 -16.07 14.62
C ALA A 97 -22.25 -15.46 13.36
N MET A 98 -21.45 -14.93 12.43
CA MET A 98 -21.95 -14.49 11.12
C MET A 98 -22.54 -15.62 10.28
N MET A 99 -22.23 -16.88 10.59
CA MET A 99 -22.73 -18.05 9.84
C MET A 99 -24.25 -18.23 9.96
N GLU A 100 -24.90 -17.61 10.95
CA GLU A 100 -26.38 -17.55 11.01
C GLU A 100 -27.00 -16.86 9.76
N LEU A 101 -26.21 -16.08 9.01
CA LEU A 101 -26.65 -15.46 7.75
C LEU A 101 -26.88 -16.49 6.65
N ALA A 102 -26.33 -17.70 6.77
CA ALA A 102 -26.67 -18.84 5.93
C ALA A 102 -28.14 -19.30 6.15
N GLU A 103 -28.73 -18.99 7.30
CA GLU A 103 -30.11 -19.33 7.63
C GLU A 103 -31.11 -18.21 7.28
N THR A 104 -30.61 -17.03 6.91
CA THR A 104 -31.43 -15.89 6.50
C THR A 104 -31.65 -15.89 5.00
N PHE A 105 -32.90 -15.94 4.53
CA PHE A 105 -33.19 -16.09 3.09
C PHE A 105 -33.69 -14.80 2.42
N VAL A 106 -33.08 -14.46 1.28
CA VAL A 106 -33.48 -13.40 0.34
C VAL A 106 -34.28 -14.02 -0.81
N LYS A 107 -35.59 -13.73 -0.84
CA LYS A 107 -36.52 -14.37 -1.78
C LYS A 107 -36.37 -13.85 -3.22
N ASP A 108 -36.47 -12.54 -3.41
CA ASP A 108 -36.31 -11.85 -4.70
C ASP A 108 -35.94 -10.39 -4.41
N PHE A 109 -34.74 -9.97 -4.82
CA PHE A 109 -34.27 -8.59 -4.71
C PHE A 109 -33.36 -8.26 -5.90
N ARG A 110 -33.71 -7.21 -6.65
CA ARG A 110 -33.05 -6.84 -7.90
C ARG A 110 -32.63 -5.38 -7.89
N PRO A 111 -31.58 -5.03 -7.13
CA PRO A 111 -31.08 -3.65 -7.10
C PRO A 111 -30.51 -3.28 -8.47
N THR A 112 -30.89 -2.09 -8.96
CA THR A 112 -30.36 -1.51 -10.20
C THR A 112 -29.67 -0.19 -9.89
N ASP A 113 -28.41 -0.08 -10.29
CA ASP A 113 -27.56 1.10 -10.10
C ASP A 113 -27.55 1.58 -8.63
N LYS A 114 -27.15 0.66 -7.73
CA LYS A 114 -27.12 0.88 -6.28
C LYS A 114 -25.74 0.63 -5.69
N THR A 115 -25.47 1.27 -4.55
CA THR A 115 -24.25 1.09 -3.77
C THR A 115 -24.28 -0.23 -2.99
N ALA A 116 -23.10 -0.77 -2.69
CA ALA A 116 -22.97 -1.99 -1.86
C ALA A 116 -23.67 -1.83 -0.50
N GLN A 117 -23.58 -0.66 0.13
CA GLN A 117 -24.27 -0.38 1.40
C GLN A 117 -25.79 -0.55 1.27
N PHE A 118 -26.40 0.07 0.25
CA PHE A 118 -27.85 -0.06 0.02
C PHE A 118 -28.25 -1.52 -0.18
N VAL A 119 -27.43 -2.26 -0.93
CA VAL A 119 -27.70 -3.67 -1.20
C VAL A 119 -27.63 -4.50 0.08
N LEU A 120 -26.56 -4.35 0.86
CA LEU A 120 -26.36 -5.10 2.09
C LEU A 120 -27.39 -4.75 3.17
N ASP A 121 -27.81 -3.49 3.29
CA ASP A 121 -28.88 -3.08 4.21
C ASP A 121 -30.19 -3.82 3.92
N ASN A 122 -30.49 -4.11 2.64
CA ASN A 122 -31.68 -4.86 2.24
C ASN A 122 -31.49 -6.38 2.38
N VAL A 123 -30.30 -6.90 2.07
CA VAL A 123 -29.94 -8.31 2.24
C VAL A 123 -30.02 -8.72 3.72
N LEU A 124 -29.52 -7.86 4.62
CA LEU A 124 -29.47 -8.10 6.06
C LEU A 124 -30.74 -7.70 6.81
N ALA A 125 -31.76 -7.14 6.15
CA ALA A 125 -32.96 -6.58 6.79
C ALA A 125 -33.76 -7.57 7.66
N ARG A 126 -33.58 -8.89 7.44
CA ARG A 126 -34.22 -9.96 8.21
C ARG A 126 -33.30 -10.62 9.24
N SER A 127 -32.08 -10.13 9.37
CA SER A 127 -31.07 -10.61 10.31
C SER A 127 -30.91 -9.63 11.48
N ARG A 128 -30.12 -10.02 12.48
CA ARG A 128 -29.66 -9.14 13.57
C ARG A 128 -28.31 -8.46 13.27
N TRP A 129 -27.81 -8.60 12.04
CA TRP A 129 -26.59 -7.97 11.55
C TRP A 129 -26.88 -6.67 10.81
N VAL A 130 -25.94 -5.73 10.89
CA VAL A 130 -25.97 -4.48 10.13
C VAL A 130 -24.73 -4.41 9.23
N ALA A 131 -24.85 -3.73 8.10
CA ALA A 131 -23.76 -3.56 7.16
C ALA A 131 -23.00 -2.26 7.42
N GLU A 132 -21.68 -2.29 7.24
CA GLU A 132 -20.83 -1.11 7.22
C GLU A 132 -19.87 -1.17 6.02
N VAL A 133 -20.07 -0.30 5.02
CA VAL A 133 -19.16 -0.20 3.87
C VAL A 133 -18.30 1.04 4.05
N SER A 134 -16.99 0.86 4.25
CA SER A 134 -16.10 1.94 4.71
C SER A 134 -15.72 2.96 3.63
N ALA A 135 -15.93 2.67 2.34
CA ALA A 135 -15.76 3.62 1.24
C ALA A 135 -16.74 3.33 0.09
N GLU A 136 -17.05 4.34 -0.75
CA GLU A 136 -17.90 4.16 -1.93
C GLU A 136 -17.24 3.23 -2.96
N LEU A 137 -17.70 1.97 -3.03
CA LEU A 137 -17.31 0.96 -4.02
C LEU A 137 -18.00 1.16 -5.39
N GLY A 138 -18.54 2.36 -5.65
CA GLY A 138 -19.36 2.65 -6.83
C GLY A 138 -20.76 2.03 -6.77
N THR A 139 -21.46 2.08 -7.91
CA THR A 139 -22.79 1.51 -8.09
C THR A 139 -22.75 0.35 -9.08
N ASN A 140 -23.56 -0.69 -8.83
CA ASN A 140 -23.74 -1.82 -9.73
C ASN A 140 -25.20 -2.29 -9.69
N SER A 141 -25.53 -3.24 -10.57
CA SER A 141 -26.82 -3.93 -10.59
C SER A 141 -26.60 -5.43 -10.40
N THR A 142 -27.51 -6.10 -9.69
CA THR A 142 -27.48 -7.56 -9.53
C THR A 142 -28.90 -8.10 -9.30
N THR A 143 -29.04 -9.41 -9.20
CA THR A 143 -30.30 -10.10 -8.87
C THR A 143 -30.06 -11.21 -7.88
N PHE A 144 -30.64 -11.09 -6.69
CA PHE A 144 -30.69 -12.16 -5.70
C PHE A 144 -32.05 -12.85 -5.79
N TYR A 145 -32.04 -14.13 -6.17
CA TYR A 145 -33.26 -14.93 -6.25
C TYR A 145 -33.05 -16.25 -5.52
N LYS A 146 -33.85 -16.45 -4.46
CA LYS A 146 -33.80 -17.63 -3.59
C LYS A 146 -32.38 -17.98 -3.12
N LYS A 147 -31.71 -17.01 -2.50
CA LYS A 147 -30.36 -17.15 -1.94
C LYS A 147 -30.36 -16.81 -0.46
N THR A 148 -29.41 -17.37 0.28
CA THR A 148 -29.13 -16.99 1.66
C THR A 148 -28.47 -15.62 1.70
N ALA A 149 -28.54 -14.92 2.84
CA ALA A 149 -27.89 -13.64 3.02
C ALA A 149 -26.36 -13.77 2.92
N LEU A 150 -25.81 -14.90 3.38
CA LEU A 150 -24.38 -15.20 3.24
C LEU A 150 -23.95 -15.32 1.77
N GLU A 151 -24.71 -16.05 0.94
CA GLU A 151 -24.48 -16.11 -0.53
C GLU A 151 -24.58 -14.74 -1.18
N CYS A 152 -25.55 -13.93 -0.76
CA CYS A 152 -25.72 -12.56 -1.26
C CYS A 152 -24.51 -11.67 -0.87
N ILE A 153 -23.95 -11.81 0.33
CA ILE A 153 -22.74 -11.08 0.75
C ILE A 153 -21.54 -11.47 -0.12
N ALA A 154 -21.34 -12.77 -0.37
CA ALA A 154 -20.28 -13.24 -1.25
C ALA A 154 -20.40 -12.65 -2.66
N GLU A 155 -21.61 -12.63 -3.23
CA GLU A 155 -21.88 -11.97 -4.51
C GLU A 155 -21.64 -10.46 -4.48
N VAL A 156 -22.02 -9.77 -3.39
CA VAL A 156 -21.73 -8.34 -3.24
C VAL A 156 -20.22 -8.08 -3.28
N ILE A 157 -19.44 -8.88 -2.56
CA ILE A 157 -17.98 -8.79 -2.55
C ILE A 157 -17.41 -9.04 -3.96
N ASN A 158 -17.97 -9.98 -4.71
CA ASN A 158 -17.52 -10.28 -6.07
C ASN A 158 -17.86 -9.17 -7.08
N ILE A 159 -19.04 -8.54 -6.95
CA ILE A 159 -19.54 -7.55 -7.91
C ILE A 159 -19.01 -6.14 -7.61
N TRP A 160 -19.08 -5.70 -6.34
CA TRP A 160 -18.61 -4.38 -5.92
C TRP A 160 -17.13 -4.38 -5.52
N GLY A 161 -16.53 -5.55 -5.29
CA GLY A 161 -15.20 -5.67 -4.70
C GLY A 161 -15.22 -5.51 -3.18
N GLY A 162 -14.04 -5.53 -2.59
CA GLY A 162 -13.82 -5.36 -1.15
C GLY A 162 -13.51 -6.66 -0.42
N GLU A 163 -13.35 -6.54 0.89
CA GLU A 163 -12.88 -7.58 1.79
C GLU A 163 -13.69 -7.55 3.08
N LEU A 164 -14.17 -8.71 3.50
CA LEU A 164 -15.08 -8.92 4.61
C LEU A 164 -14.34 -8.89 5.95
N GLN A 165 -14.95 -8.24 6.94
CA GLN A 165 -14.60 -8.32 8.35
C GLN A 165 -15.89 -8.28 9.18
N ASP A 166 -16.16 -9.32 9.94
CA ASP A 166 -17.24 -9.34 10.94
C ASP A 166 -16.74 -8.87 12.31
N TYR A 167 -17.56 -8.18 13.10
CA TYR A 167 -17.23 -7.87 14.49
C TYR A 167 -18.48 -7.44 15.27
N ILE A 168 -18.36 -7.26 16.58
CA ILE A 168 -19.44 -6.78 17.43
C ILE A 168 -19.08 -5.52 18.23
N GLU A 169 -20.12 -4.78 18.62
CA GLU A 169 -20.05 -3.83 19.73
C GLU A 169 -20.70 -4.48 20.96
N PHE A 170 -20.02 -4.46 22.10
CA PHE A 170 -20.44 -5.06 23.37
C PHE A 170 -20.13 -4.11 24.53
N ASP A 171 -21.11 -3.84 25.40
CA ASP A 171 -20.97 -2.90 26.52
C ASP A 171 -20.54 -3.55 27.84
N GLY A 172 -20.24 -4.86 27.82
CA GLY A 172 -19.91 -5.67 29.00
C GLY A 172 -21.10 -6.48 29.53
N ASN A 173 -22.32 -6.18 29.09
CA ASN A 173 -23.54 -6.89 29.52
C ASN A 173 -24.43 -7.31 28.33
N LYS A 174 -24.40 -6.57 27.22
CA LYS A 174 -25.23 -6.84 26.05
C LYS A 174 -24.51 -6.50 24.75
N ILE A 175 -24.74 -7.31 23.72
CA ILE A 175 -24.32 -7.00 22.35
C ILE A 175 -25.20 -5.86 21.82
N THR A 176 -24.58 -4.73 21.49
CA THR A 176 -25.29 -3.55 20.98
C THR A 176 -25.39 -3.55 19.45
N LYS A 177 -24.40 -4.12 18.75
CA LYS A 177 -24.41 -4.30 17.29
C LYS A 177 -23.62 -5.54 16.87
N ARG A 178 -24.06 -6.14 15.76
CA ARG A 178 -23.33 -7.15 14.99
C ARG A 178 -23.10 -6.60 13.60
N ILE A 179 -21.84 -6.51 13.17
CA ILE A 179 -21.46 -5.69 12.03
C ILE A 179 -20.79 -6.58 10.99
N ILE A 180 -21.32 -6.54 9.77
CA ILE A 180 -20.68 -7.04 8.55
C ILE A 180 -20.02 -5.85 7.87
N LYS A 181 -18.69 -5.75 7.99
CA LYS A 181 -17.93 -4.66 7.42
C LYS A 181 -17.29 -5.08 6.10
N ILE A 182 -17.50 -4.27 5.07
CA ILE A 182 -16.82 -4.42 3.78
C ILE A 182 -15.82 -3.27 3.63
N LEU A 183 -14.55 -3.64 3.57
CA LEU A 183 -13.42 -2.74 3.37
C LEU A 183 -12.99 -2.82 1.90
N PRO A 184 -12.61 -1.72 1.22
CA PRO A 184 -12.04 -1.81 -0.13
C PRO A 184 -10.82 -2.75 -0.21
N ARG A 185 -10.06 -2.80 0.89
CA ARG A 185 -8.91 -3.68 1.12
C ARG A 185 -8.62 -3.73 2.62
N ARG A 186 -8.42 -4.93 3.17
CA ARG A 186 -7.86 -5.19 4.51
C ARG A 186 -6.33 -5.22 4.46
N GLY A 187 -5.74 -4.69 5.51
CA GLY A 187 -4.29 -4.56 5.63
C GLY A 187 -3.66 -3.49 4.72
N LYS A 188 -2.39 -3.22 5.00
CA LYS A 188 -1.55 -2.19 4.40
C LYS A 188 -0.22 -2.79 3.95
N ASP A 189 0.54 -2.03 3.17
CA ASP A 189 1.95 -2.33 2.95
C ASP A 189 2.76 -1.50 3.96
N SER A 190 3.18 -2.15 5.05
CA SER A 190 3.99 -1.53 6.10
C SER A 190 5.50 -1.71 5.87
N GLY A 191 5.90 -2.47 4.85
CA GLY A 191 7.28 -2.93 4.67
C GLY A 191 7.73 -4.01 5.66
N LYS A 192 6.79 -4.60 6.42
CA LYS A 192 7.03 -5.67 7.38
C LYS A 192 7.74 -6.87 6.73
N ARG A 193 8.80 -7.33 7.39
CA ARG A 193 9.61 -8.49 6.96
C ARG A 193 9.53 -9.60 8.01
N PHE A 194 9.30 -10.81 7.52
CA PHE A 194 9.45 -12.07 8.24
C PHE A 194 10.77 -12.71 7.79
N GLU A 195 11.71 -12.86 8.72
CA GLU A 195 13.04 -13.37 8.44
C GLU A 195 13.36 -14.54 9.39
N ILE A 196 13.88 -15.66 8.84
CA ILE A 196 14.19 -16.89 9.60
C ILE A 196 15.21 -16.69 10.73
N ASP A 197 16.01 -15.62 10.66
CA ASP A 197 17.02 -15.27 11.67
C ASP A 197 16.57 -14.09 12.57
N LYS A 198 15.30 -13.65 12.48
CA LYS A 198 14.75 -12.53 13.26
C LYS A 198 13.55 -12.93 14.11
N ASP A 199 12.44 -13.25 13.44
CA ASP A 199 11.09 -13.33 14.04
C ASP A 199 10.27 -14.48 13.45
N THR A 200 10.91 -15.35 12.69
CA THR A 200 10.27 -16.50 12.05
C THR A 200 11.00 -17.77 12.47
N GLU A 201 10.29 -18.72 13.05
CA GLU A 201 10.86 -20.00 13.49
C GLU A 201 10.94 -21.02 12.34
N ASN A 202 9.90 -21.05 11.50
CA ASN A 202 9.87 -21.92 10.33
C ASN A 202 9.21 -21.23 9.13
N ILE A 203 9.67 -21.61 7.93
CA ILE A 203 9.08 -21.19 6.66
C ILE A 203 8.88 -22.44 5.79
N LYS A 204 7.64 -22.68 5.38
CA LYS A 204 7.25 -23.78 4.49
C LYS A 204 6.69 -23.21 3.19
N ARG A 205 7.39 -23.45 2.08
CA ARG A 205 6.95 -23.07 0.73
C ARG A 205 6.25 -24.22 0.03
N THR A 206 4.99 -24.02 -0.35
CA THR A 206 4.21 -24.95 -1.18
C THR A 206 4.06 -24.37 -2.59
N VAL A 207 4.58 -25.08 -3.60
CA VAL A 207 4.48 -24.70 -5.02
C VAL A 207 3.52 -25.66 -5.73
N ILE A 208 2.39 -25.14 -6.20
CA ILE A 208 1.37 -25.88 -6.94
C ILE A 208 1.45 -25.46 -8.41
N SER A 209 1.83 -26.39 -9.29
CA SER A 209 2.19 -26.09 -10.68
C SER A 209 1.31 -26.81 -11.70
N TYR A 210 0.16 -26.21 -11.97
CA TYR A 210 -0.77 -26.63 -13.03
C TYR A 210 -1.06 -25.52 -14.05
N PRO A 211 -0.05 -24.78 -14.57
CA PRO A 211 -0.34 -23.65 -15.44
C PRO A 211 -0.94 -24.13 -16.77
N LEU A 212 -2.00 -23.46 -17.19
CA LEU A 212 -2.69 -23.64 -18.47
C LEU A 212 -2.12 -22.67 -19.52
N THR A 213 -2.18 -23.07 -20.78
CA THR A 213 -1.73 -22.26 -21.93
C THR A 213 -2.84 -21.98 -22.94
N ALA A 214 -4.03 -22.55 -22.73
CA ALA A 214 -5.25 -22.26 -23.47
C ALA A 214 -6.48 -22.52 -22.60
N LEU A 215 -7.55 -21.76 -22.86
CA LEU A 215 -8.85 -21.94 -22.20
C LEU A 215 -9.98 -22.04 -23.24
N TRP A 216 -10.89 -22.98 -22.99
CA TRP A 216 -12.23 -23.04 -23.57
C TRP A 216 -13.15 -22.12 -22.77
N GLY A 217 -13.98 -21.30 -23.43
CA GLY A 217 -14.84 -20.35 -22.73
C GLY A 217 -16.32 -20.62 -22.98
N TYR A 218 -17.10 -20.71 -21.90
CA TYR A 218 -18.54 -20.95 -21.94
C TYR A 218 -19.29 -19.85 -21.19
N GLY A 219 -20.23 -19.18 -21.86
CA GLY A 219 -21.05 -18.10 -21.30
C GLY A 219 -22.44 -18.57 -20.88
N ALA A 220 -23.42 -17.67 -20.94
CA ALA A 220 -24.83 -17.97 -20.63
C ALA A 220 -25.41 -19.17 -21.42
N SER A 221 -26.34 -19.91 -20.80
CA SER A 221 -27.08 -20.99 -21.46
C SER A 221 -28.13 -20.45 -22.45
N ILE A 222 -28.20 -21.01 -23.65
CA ILE A 222 -29.18 -20.64 -24.68
C ILE A 222 -30.46 -21.48 -24.53
N ALA A 223 -31.62 -20.81 -24.43
CA ALA A 223 -32.92 -21.47 -24.48
C ALA A 223 -33.17 -22.12 -25.85
N SER A 224 -33.65 -23.35 -25.87
CA SER A 224 -34.07 -24.06 -27.08
C SER A 224 -35.32 -23.40 -27.65
N THR A 225 -35.25 -22.93 -28.88
CA THR A 225 -36.40 -22.37 -29.62
C THR A 225 -36.92 -23.35 -30.67
N ASP A 226 -38.21 -23.26 -31.00
CA ASP A 226 -38.80 -23.99 -32.13
C ASP A 226 -38.46 -23.34 -33.48
N GLU A 227 -38.95 -23.92 -34.58
CA GLU A 227 -38.75 -23.41 -35.95
C GLU A 227 -39.30 -21.98 -36.18
N ASP A 228 -40.15 -21.49 -35.26
CA ASP A 228 -40.75 -20.16 -35.30
C ASP A 228 -40.07 -19.16 -34.34
N GLY A 229 -39.06 -19.60 -33.57
CA GLY A 229 -38.26 -18.75 -32.68
C GLY A 229 -38.79 -18.61 -31.25
N GLU A 230 -39.80 -19.39 -30.85
CA GLU A 230 -40.41 -19.35 -29.52
C GLU A 230 -39.75 -20.37 -28.56
N GLU A 231 -39.55 -19.99 -27.29
CA GLU A 231 -38.85 -20.83 -26.30
C GLU A 231 -39.63 -22.11 -25.93
N THR A 232 -39.03 -23.27 -26.18
CA THR A 232 -39.64 -24.61 -25.97
C THR A 232 -39.38 -25.22 -24.59
N GLY A 233 -38.74 -24.47 -23.68
CA GLY A 233 -38.50 -24.92 -22.29
C GLY A 233 -37.38 -25.95 -22.10
N GLY A 234 -36.54 -26.19 -23.12
CA GLY A 234 -35.24 -26.89 -22.98
C GLY A 234 -34.06 -25.91 -23.12
N TYR A 235 -32.86 -26.29 -22.67
CA TYR A 235 -31.62 -25.53 -22.93
C TYR A 235 -30.76 -26.32 -23.91
N SER A 236 -30.31 -25.68 -25.00
CA SER A 236 -29.70 -26.39 -26.15
C SER A 236 -28.17 -26.40 -26.15
N ARG A 237 -27.49 -25.39 -25.57
CA ARG A 237 -26.03 -25.29 -25.39
C ARG A 237 -25.64 -23.98 -24.67
N PHE A 238 -24.43 -23.90 -24.10
CA PHE A 238 -23.84 -22.63 -23.65
C PHE A 238 -23.40 -21.79 -24.85
N ILE A 239 -23.40 -20.46 -24.72
CA ILE A 239 -22.70 -19.63 -25.71
C ILE A 239 -21.20 -19.91 -25.64
N ASP A 240 -20.56 -19.92 -26.79
CA ASP A 240 -19.11 -19.94 -26.95
C ASP A 240 -18.68 -18.73 -27.80
N PHE A 241 -17.41 -18.66 -28.16
CA PHE A 241 -16.86 -17.59 -28.99
C PHE A 241 -16.21 -18.08 -30.29
N SER A 242 -16.68 -19.21 -30.81
CA SER A 242 -16.24 -19.76 -32.10
C SER A 242 -16.49 -18.81 -33.27
N GLU A 243 -17.54 -17.99 -33.19
CA GLU A 243 -17.89 -17.01 -34.22
C GLU A 243 -17.13 -15.68 -34.11
N VAL A 244 -16.25 -15.52 -33.12
CA VAL A 244 -15.47 -14.29 -32.91
C VAL A 244 -14.03 -14.49 -33.38
N GLU A 245 -13.55 -13.61 -34.26
CA GLU A 245 -12.17 -13.60 -34.76
C GLU A 245 -11.33 -12.56 -34.00
N TRP A 246 -10.17 -12.97 -33.48
CA TRP A 246 -9.10 -12.04 -33.09
C TRP A 246 -7.92 -12.12 -34.05
N LYS A 247 -7.37 -10.96 -34.40
CA LYS A 247 -6.14 -10.83 -35.20
C LYS A 247 -5.20 -9.81 -34.58
N LYS A 248 -3.94 -10.21 -34.34
CA LYS A 248 -2.90 -9.29 -33.88
C LYS A 248 -2.73 -8.08 -34.79
N SER A 249 -2.92 -8.25 -36.09
CA SER A 249 -2.87 -7.15 -37.07
C SER A 249 -3.98 -6.10 -36.90
N LYS A 250 -5.07 -6.44 -36.20
CA LYS A 250 -6.17 -5.53 -35.85
C LYS A 250 -6.02 -4.94 -34.43
N GLY A 251 -4.96 -5.29 -33.70
CA GLY A 251 -4.70 -4.83 -32.34
C GLY A 251 -5.17 -5.79 -31.23
N ASP A 252 -5.66 -6.99 -31.59
CA ASP A 252 -6.06 -8.00 -30.60
C ASP A 252 -4.84 -8.67 -29.94
N PRO A 253 -4.96 -9.25 -28.74
CA PRO A 253 -3.83 -9.79 -27.99
C PRO A 253 -3.17 -11.01 -28.66
N VAL A 254 -3.97 -11.89 -29.25
CA VAL A 254 -3.54 -13.14 -29.92
C VAL A 254 -4.35 -13.39 -31.18
N ASP A 255 -3.82 -14.21 -32.08
CA ASP A 255 -4.58 -14.67 -33.24
C ASP A 255 -5.49 -15.84 -32.83
N LYS A 256 -6.79 -15.69 -33.08
CA LYS A 256 -7.81 -16.72 -32.84
C LYS A 256 -8.78 -16.75 -34.03
N PRO A 257 -8.71 -17.78 -34.90
CA PRO A 257 -9.50 -17.85 -36.12
C PRO A 257 -10.97 -18.21 -35.86
N LEU A 258 -11.84 -17.91 -36.84
CA LEU A 258 -13.25 -18.35 -36.85
C LEU A 258 -13.36 -19.88 -36.79
N GLY A 259 -14.35 -20.36 -36.04
CA GLY A 259 -14.62 -21.78 -35.78
C GLY A 259 -13.83 -22.38 -34.61
N GLN A 260 -12.97 -21.61 -33.94
CA GLN A 260 -12.19 -22.10 -32.79
C GLN A 260 -12.89 -21.75 -31.47
N GLU A 261 -13.19 -22.73 -30.61
CA GLU A 261 -13.91 -22.54 -29.34
C GLU A 261 -13.01 -22.26 -28.12
N TRP A 262 -11.68 -22.23 -28.32
CA TRP A 262 -10.70 -21.91 -27.28
C TRP A 262 -9.82 -20.73 -27.69
N VAL A 263 -9.13 -20.13 -26.72
CA VAL A 263 -8.11 -19.11 -26.93
C VAL A 263 -6.85 -19.49 -26.15
N GLY A 264 -5.70 -19.41 -26.81
CA GLY A 264 -4.41 -19.78 -26.24
C GLY A 264 -3.34 -18.77 -26.58
N ASP A 265 -2.35 -18.67 -25.71
CA ASP A 265 -1.25 -17.74 -25.88
C ASP A 265 -0.01 -18.45 -26.46
N PRO A 266 0.50 -18.00 -27.63
CA PRO A 266 1.66 -18.64 -28.26
C PRO A 266 2.94 -18.59 -27.43
N ASP A 267 3.15 -17.54 -26.63
CA ASP A 267 4.33 -17.42 -25.78
C ASP A 267 4.22 -18.36 -24.58
N LEU A 268 3.01 -18.52 -24.02
CA LEU A 268 2.74 -19.55 -23.00
C LEU A 268 2.91 -20.97 -23.56
N LEU A 269 2.42 -21.25 -24.78
CA LEU A 269 2.62 -22.54 -25.44
C LEU A 269 4.11 -22.87 -25.60
N LYS A 270 4.91 -21.89 -26.03
CA LYS A 270 6.35 -22.07 -26.20
C LYS A 270 7.07 -22.36 -24.89
N ARG A 271 6.62 -21.75 -23.78
CA ARG A 271 7.25 -21.88 -22.45
C ARG A 271 6.78 -23.10 -21.67
N LEU A 272 5.50 -23.46 -21.75
CA LEU A 272 4.83 -24.42 -20.85
C LEU A 272 4.08 -25.55 -21.59
N GLY A 273 4.01 -25.49 -22.92
CA GLY A 273 3.38 -26.50 -23.76
C GLY A 273 4.03 -27.88 -23.62
N ARG A 274 3.28 -28.92 -23.99
CA ARG A 274 3.78 -30.30 -23.98
C ARG A 274 4.15 -30.73 -25.40
N LEU A 275 5.18 -31.54 -25.54
CA LEU A 275 5.51 -32.12 -26.85
C LEU A 275 4.64 -33.34 -27.13
N LYS A 276 4.04 -33.38 -28.31
CA LYS A 276 3.38 -34.55 -28.87
C LYS A 276 3.87 -34.72 -30.31
N ASN A 277 4.59 -35.81 -30.58
CA ASN A 277 5.14 -36.12 -31.91
C ASN A 277 6.02 -35.02 -32.53
N GLY A 278 6.76 -34.26 -31.70
CA GLY A 278 7.64 -33.18 -32.16
C GLY A 278 6.95 -31.82 -32.30
N GLU A 279 5.63 -31.75 -32.12
CA GLU A 279 4.87 -30.49 -32.09
C GLU A 279 4.48 -30.11 -30.66
N LEU A 280 4.48 -28.81 -30.37
CA LEU A 280 4.01 -28.29 -29.09
C LEU A 280 2.48 -28.25 -29.08
N ILE A 281 1.88 -28.83 -28.05
CA ILE A 281 0.44 -28.79 -27.78
C ILE A 281 0.15 -27.98 -26.51
N HIS A 282 -1.01 -27.33 -26.50
CA HIS A 282 -1.46 -26.54 -25.35
C HIS A 282 -1.76 -27.43 -24.14
N ARG A 283 -1.69 -26.81 -22.97
CA ARG A 283 -2.28 -27.31 -21.73
C ARG A 283 -3.63 -26.61 -21.57
N GLU A 284 -4.70 -27.35 -21.76
CA GLU A 284 -6.05 -26.80 -21.91
C GLU A 284 -6.85 -26.92 -20.60
N GLY A 285 -7.74 -25.96 -20.37
CA GLY A 285 -8.78 -26.01 -19.34
C GLY A 285 -9.99 -25.19 -19.78
N GLN A 286 -10.90 -24.89 -18.86
CA GLN A 286 -12.15 -24.18 -19.16
C GLN A 286 -12.35 -22.96 -18.27
N TYR A 287 -13.07 -21.98 -18.78
CA TYR A 287 -13.56 -20.80 -18.07
C TYR A 287 -15.06 -20.67 -18.31
N ASN A 288 -15.83 -20.66 -17.23
CA ASN A 288 -17.29 -20.56 -17.29
C ASN A 288 -17.71 -19.24 -16.66
N ASN A 289 -18.55 -18.48 -17.36
CA ASN A 289 -19.16 -17.27 -16.82
C ASN A 289 -20.56 -17.08 -17.43
N GLU A 290 -21.56 -17.62 -16.74
CA GLU A 290 -22.95 -17.64 -17.21
C GLU A 290 -23.61 -16.25 -17.27
N ASP A 291 -22.99 -15.22 -16.66
CA ASP A 291 -23.48 -13.85 -16.73
C ASP A 291 -23.14 -13.17 -18.07
N ILE A 292 -22.13 -13.68 -18.79
CA ILE A 292 -21.74 -13.13 -20.08
C ILE A 292 -22.64 -13.72 -21.16
N THR A 293 -23.42 -12.85 -21.80
CA THR A 293 -24.30 -13.20 -22.93
C THR A 293 -23.70 -12.87 -24.30
N ASP A 294 -22.61 -12.10 -24.35
CA ASP A 294 -21.94 -11.69 -25.60
C ASP A 294 -20.65 -12.51 -25.86
N PRO A 295 -20.53 -13.19 -27.02
CA PRO A 295 -19.35 -13.97 -27.38
C PRO A 295 -18.02 -13.19 -27.39
N ALA A 296 -18.01 -11.90 -27.76
CA ALA A 296 -16.77 -11.11 -27.83
C ALA A 296 -16.29 -10.71 -26.44
N GLU A 297 -17.22 -10.34 -25.55
CA GLU A 297 -16.93 -10.14 -24.13
C GLU A 297 -16.45 -11.43 -23.45
N LEU A 298 -17.06 -12.58 -23.79
CA LEU A 298 -16.64 -13.88 -23.27
C LEU A 298 -15.19 -14.20 -23.68
N LEU A 299 -14.84 -14.01 -24.96
CA LEU A 299 -13.48 -14.23 -25.47
C LEU A 299 -12.46 -13.37 -24.71
N LYS A 300 -12.80 -12.10 -24.49
CA LYS A 300 -11.95 -11.16 -23.75
C LYS A 300 -11.78 -11.58 -22.29
N ALA A 301 -12.87 -11.96 -21.62
CA ALA A 301 -12.85 -12.43 -20.24
C ALA A 301 -12.03 -13.72 -20.10
N THR A 302 -12.24 -14.70 -20.99
CA THR A 302 -11.51 -15.96 -21.00
C THR A 302 -10.01 -15.77 -21.23
N TYR A 303 -9.60 -14.94 -22.21
CA TYR A 303 -8.17 -14.68 -22.42
C TYR A 303 -7.55 -13.91 -21.26
N ASN A 304 -8.25 -12.92 -20.69
CA ASN A 304 -7.78 -12.22 -19.50
C ASN A 304 -7.58 -13.20 -18.33
N HIS A 305 -8.52 -14.12 -18.10
CA HIS A 305 -8.40 -15.14 -17.07
C HIS A 305 -7.21 -16.09 -17.32
N LEU A 306 -6.96 -16.48 -18.58
CA LEU A 306 -5.79 -17.28 -18.97
C LEU A 306 -4.48 -16.58 -18.56
N ILE A 307 -4.31 -15.31 -18.94
CA ILE A 307 -3.06 -14.58 -18.72
C ILE A 307 -2.88 -14.18 -17.24
N THR A 308 -3.95 -13.83 -16.55
CA THR A 308 -3.86 -13.26 -15.19
C THR A 308 -3.91 -14.30 -14.09
N THR A 309 -4.56 -15.44 -14.31
CA THR A 309 -4.80 -16.48 -13.30
C THR A 309 -4.31 -17.85 -13.77
N ALA A 310 -4.93 -18.41 -14.82
CA ALA A 310 -4.78 -19.84 -15.14
C ALA A 310 -3.37 -20.24 -15.61
N SER A 311 -2.58 -19.29 -16.11
CA SER A 311 -1.20 -19.54 -16.57
C SER A 311 -0.12 -19.42 -15.49
N LYS A 312 -0.49 -19.00 -14.27
CA LYS A 312 0.44 -18.81 -13.16
C LYS A 312 0.58 -20.08 -12.32
N THR A 313 1.77 -20.25 -11.74
CA THR A 313 2.03 -21.25 -10.69
C THR A 313 1.60 -20.64 -9.36
N GLU A 314 0.80 -21.38 -8.58
CA GLU A 314 0.42 -20.98 -7.23
C GLU A 314 1.56 -21.28 -6.27
N VAL A 315 1.90 -20.29 -5.44
CA VAL A 315 2.94 -20.44 -4.41
C VAL A 315 2.42 -19.81 -3.13
N ASN A 316 2.28 -20.65 -2.10
CA ASN A 316 1.91 -20.22 -0.75
C ASN A 316 3.07 -20.51 0.21
N TYR A 317 3.17 -19.68 1.23
CA TYR A 317 4.16 -19.81 2.27
C TYR A 317 3.45 -19.78 3.62
N GLU A 318 3.70 -20.79 4.41
CA GLU A 318 3.24 -20.91 5.79
C GLU A 318 4.44 -20.59 6.69
N LEU A 319 4.28 -19.62 7.60
CA LEU A 319 5.35 -19.15 8.48
C LEU A 319 4.86 -19.19 9.92
N SER A 320 5.60 -19.85 10.80
CA SER A 320 5.43 -19.69 12.25
C SER A 320 6.27 -18.50 12.71
N VAL A 321 5.61 -17.47 13.23
CA VAL A 321 6.19 -16.15 13.48
C VAL A 321 5.97 -15.69 14.91
N GLN A 322 6.93 -14.96 15.44
CA GLN A 322 6.80 -14.22 16.69
C GLN A 322 6.39 -12.78 16.39
N LEU A 323 5.30 -12.31 17.01
CA LEU A 323 4.83 -10.93 16.84
C LEU A 323 5.62 -10.02 17.78
N LEU A 324 6.45 -9.15 17.20
CA LEU A 324 7.27 -8.21 17.96
C LEU A 324 6.52 -6.92 18.33
N GLN A 325 5.29 -6.76 17.85
CA GLN A 325 4.52 -5.51 17.91
C GLN A 325 4.23 -4.99 19.33
N ASN A 326 4.19 -5.89 20.32
CA ASN A 326 3.95 -5.55 21.72
C ASN A 326 5.25 -5.28 22.50
N ILE A 327 6.42 -5.44 21.87
CA ILE A 327 7.71 -5.11 22.49
C ILE A 327 7.93 -3.59 22.38
N PRO A 328 8.16 -2.87 23.49
CA PRO A 328 8.41 -1.43 23.45
C PRO A 328 9.53 -1.06 22.46
N GLY A 329 9.23 -0.17 21.51
CA GLY A 329 10.14 0.24 20.43
C GLY A 329 10.03 -0.56 19.13
N TYR A 330 9.19 -1.61 19.07
CA TYR A 330 8.92 -2.42 17.89
C TYR A 330 7.49 -2.29 17.38
N GLU A 331 6.79 -1.21 17.71
CA GLU A 331 5.40 -0.98 17.29
C GLU A 331 5.25 -0.92 15.75
N HIS A 332 6.34 -0.61 15.04
CA HIS A 332 6.43 -0.62 13.58
C HIS A 332 6.44 -2.02 12.96
N GLU A 333 6.62 -3.08 13.76
CA GLU A 333 6.54 -4.50 13.34
C GLU A 333 5.10 -5.04 13.39
N HIS A 334 4.11 -4.19 13.71
CA HIS A 334 2.69 -4.52 13.70
C HIS A 334 2.24 -5.11 12.36
N VAL A 335 1.44 -6.17 12.44
CA VAL A 335 0.99 -6.94 11.29
C VAL A 335 -0.45 -7.38 11.45
N GLU A 336 -1.25 -7.24 10.38
CA GLU A 336 -2.66 -7.64 10.34
C GLU A 336 -2.95 -8.60 9.17
N LEU A 337 -4.08 -9.30 9.26
CA LEU A 337 -4.62 -10.04 8.12
C LEU A 337 -4.83 -9.10 6.92
N GLY A 338 -4.32 -9.49 5.75
CA GLY A 338 -4.37 -8.71 4.52
C GLY A 338 -3.16 -7.82 4.26
N ASP A 339 -2.25 -7.65 5.24
CA ASP A 339 -1.01 -6.88 5.06
C ASP A 339 -0.13 -7.49 3.98
N THR A 340 0.52 -6.64 3.18
CA THR A 340 1.59 -7.06 2.27
C THR A 340 2.87 -7.16 3.08
N THR A 341 3.45 -8.35 3.16
CA THR A 341 4.69 -8.63 3.90
C THR A 341 5.74 -9.26 3.01
N ILE A 342 7.00 -9.22 3.46
CA ILE A 342 8.13 -9.83 2.76
C ILE A 342 8.60 -11.04 3.57
N ALA A 343 8.67 -12.21 2.95
CA ALA A 343 9.30 -13.39 3.54
C ALA A 343 10.71 -13.58 2.99
N ILE A 344 11.68 -13.74 3.90
CA ILE A 344 13.10 -13.91 3.59
C ILE A 344 13.63 -15.18 4.27
N ASP A 345 14.09 -16.12 3.45
CA ASP A 345 14.91 -17.27 3.85
C ASP A 345 16.02 -17.52 2.82
N ARG A 346 17.26 -17.29 3.23
CA ARG A 346 18.45 -17.46 2.39
C ARG A 346 19.13 -18.83 2.55
N ASN A 347 18.58 -19.71 3.38
CA ASN A 347 19.12 -21.05 3.63
C ASN A 347 18.72 -22.05 2.54
N PHE A 348 17.66 -21.77 1.78
CA PHE A 348 17.32 -22.56 0.59
C PHE A 348 18.32 -22.32 -0.56
N ALA A 349 18.66 -23.40 -1.29
CA ALA A 349 19.49 -23.31 -2.50
C ALA A 349 18.92 -22.36 -3.56
N ILE A 350 17.59 -22.21 -3.57
CA ILE A 350 16.87 -21.12 -4.23
C ILE A 350 16.24 -20.29 -3.11
N PRO A 351 16.86 -19.16 -2.71
CA PRO A 351 16.37 -18.33 -1.62
C PRO A 351 14.90 -17.96 -1.77
N ILE A 352 14.20 -17.88 -0.65
CA ILE A 352 12.87 -17.28 -0.58
C ILE A 352 13.08 -15.80 -0.29
N GLU A 353 12.79 -14.96 -1.27
CA GLU A 353 12.71 -13.49 -1.11
C GLU A 353 11.48 -13.04 -1.89
N THR A 354 10.32 -13.06 -1.23
CA THR A 354 9.03 -12.78 -1.88
C THR A 354 8.22 -11.77 -1.10
N SER A 355 7.42 -10.98 -1.81
CA SER A 355 6.44 -10.06 -1.24
C SER A 355 5.04 -10.55 -1.60
N GLN A 356 4.25 -10.89 -0.59
CA GLN A 356 2.91 -11.45 -0.72
C GLN A 356 2.00 -10.92 0.39
N ARG A 357 0.68 -11.09 0.25
CA ARG A 357 -0.27 -10.71 1.31
C ARG A 357 -0.48 -11.85 2.29
N ILE A 358 -0.73 -11.51 3.55
CA ILE A 358 -1.24 -12.45 4.54
C ILE A 358 -2.70 -12.77 4.20
N ILE A 359 -2.96 -14.02 3.86
CA ILE A 359 -4.29 -14.53 3.48
C ILE A 359 -4.95 -15.34 4.60
N SER A 360 -4.16 -15.85 5.55
CA SER A 360 -4.62 -16.53 6.76
C SER A 360 -3.73 -16.13 7.93
N MET A 361 -4.33 -16.01 9.11
CA MET A 361 -3.62 -15.80 10.37
C MET A 361 -4.28 -16.66 11.46
N GLU A 362 -3.46 -17.43 12.17
CA GLU A 362 -3.87 -18.32 13.25
C GLU A 362 -2.99 -18.09 14.48
N TYR A 363 -3.58 -18.00 15.67
CA TYR A 363 -2.84 -17.86 16.93
C TYR A 363 -3.69 -18.30 18.13
N ASP A 364 -3.04 -18.57 19.26
CA ASP A 364 -3.70 -18.74 20.55
C ASP A 364 -3.99 -17.37 21.16
N ILE A 365 -5.24 -17.07 21.50
CA ILE A 365 -5.61 -15.76 22.07
C ILE A 365 -4.99 -15.52 23.46
N THR A 366 -4.53 -16.57 24.14
CA THR A 366 -3.83 -16.45 25.44
C THR A 366 -2.35 -16.08 25.26
N ASP A 367 -1.77 -16.35 24.09
CA ASP A 367 -0.38 -16.05 23.74
C ASP A 367 -0.21 -15.75 22.23
N PRO A 368 -0.81 -14.67 21.73
CA PRO A 368 -0.81 -14.36 20.29
C PRO A 368 0.60 -14.04 19.77
N ASP A 369 1.48 -13.55 20.64
CA ASP A 369 2.81 -13.08 20.24
C ASP A 369 3.77 -14.24 19.94
N ASN A 370 3.61 -15.41 20.58
CA ASN A 370 4.52 -16.54 20.39
C ASN A 370 3.94 -17.71 19.59
N THR A 371 2.63 -17.69 19.30
CA THR A 371 1.92 -18.83 18.67
C THR A 371 1.41 -18.54 17.27
N CYS A 372 1.73 -17.36 16.70
CA CYS A 372 1.16 -16.92 15.44
C CYS A 372 1.72 -17.69 14.24
N VAL A 373 0.82 -18.19 13.40
CA VAL A 373 1.09 -18.79 12.10
C VAL A 373 0.41 -17.95 11.03
N VAL A 374 1.17 -17.52 10.04
CA VAL A 374 0.66 -16.76 8.89
C VAL A 374 0.80 -17.57 7.61
N GLU A 375 -0.22 -17.53 6.76
CA GLU A 375 -0.11 -17.96 5.37
C GLU A 375 -0.04 -16.72 4.48
N ILE A 376 1.03 -16.61 3.68
CA ILE A 376 1.18 -15.57 2.67
C ILE A 376 1.14 -16.19 1.26
N GLY A 377 0.40 -15.57 0.34
CA GLY A 377 0.23 -16.16 -0.99
C GLY A 377 -0.72 -15.41 -1.91
N GLN A 378 -1.11 -16.08 -3.00
CA GLN A 378 -2.10 -15.56 -3.94
C GLN A 378 -3.51 -15.82 -3.41
N PHE A 379 -4.38 -14.82 -3.55
CA PHE A 379 -5.76 -14.85 -3.05
C PHE A 379 -6.60 -15.90 -3.80
N LEU A 380 -7.19 -16.86 -3.07
CA LEU A 380 -8.25 -17.72 -3.62
C LEU A 380 -9.54 -16.90 -3.74
N SER A 381 -10.10 -16.83 -4.95
CA SER A 381 -11.42 -16.24 -5.20
C SER A 381 -12.47 -16.98 -4.36
N VAL A 382 -13.37 -16.23 -3.71
CA VAL A 382 -14.47 -16.69 -2.83
C VAL A 382 -15.40 -17.72 -3.50
N LEU A 383 -15.35 -17.86 -4.83
CA LEU A 383 -16.15 -18.82 -5.60
C LEU A 383 -15.33 -19.86 -6.39
N GLN A 384 -14.01 -19.93 -6.19
CA GLN A 384 -13.34 -21.20 -6.50
C GLN A 384 -13.59 -22.10 -5.32
N GLY A 385 -14.65 -22.91 -5.42
CA GLY A 385 -14.79 -24.10 -4.60
C GLY A 385 -13.41 -24.73 -4.54
N ASP A 386 -12.84 -24.76 -3.34
CA ASP A 386 -11.57 -25.41 -3.17
C ASP A 386 -11.88 -26.89 -3.25
N ASP A 387 -11.88 -27.43 -4.47
CA ASP A 387 -12.03 -28.85 -4.70
C ASP A 387 -10.93 -29.62 -3.94
N ARG A 388 -9.91 -28.96 -3.35
CA ARG A 388 -8.95 -29.59 -2.44
C ARG A 388 -9.53 -29.81 -1.06
N ILE A 389 -10.41 -28.98 -0.51
CA ILE A 389 -11.14 -29.31 0.72
C ILE A 389 -12.07 -30.48 0.43
N ASP A 390 -12.82 -30.44 -0.66
CA ASP A 390 -13.64 -31.57 -1.09
C ASP A 390 -12.80 -32.80 -1.46
N GLN A 391 -11.58 -32.65 -2.00
CA GLN A 391 -10.67 -33.77 -2.28
C GLN A 391 -9.97 -34.26 -1.02
N ILE A 392 -9.65 -33.40 -0.04
CA ILE A 392 -9.09 -33.77 1.25
C ILE A 392 -10.16 -34.45 2.08
N GLU A 393 -11.40 -33.96 2.10
CA GLU A 393 -12.58 -34.66 2.64
C GLU A 393 -12.82 -35.95 1.88
N ASN A 394 -12.79 -35.98 0.54
CA ASN A 394 -12.94 -37.24 -0.21
C ASN A 394 -11.75 -38.19 0.00
N ILE A 395 -10.54 -37.69 0.27
CA ILE A 395 -9.35 -38.51 0.62
C ILE A 395 -9.47 -38.98 2.06
N LEU A 396 -9.94 -38.14 2.98
CA LEU A 396 -10.24 -38.47 4.37
C LEU A 396 -11.37 -39.49 4.43
N ASP A 397 -12.45 -39.34 3.68
CA ASP A 397 -13.58 -40.27 3.59
C ASP A 397 -13.24 -41.55 2.83
N LYS A 398 -12.45 -41.48 1.74
CA LYS A 398 -11.89 -42.68 1.08
C LYS A 398 -10.91 -43.41 2.00
N ASN A 399 -10.11 -42.67 2.78
CA ASN A 399 -9.19 -43.24 3.76
C ASN A 399 -9.90 -43.60 5.06
N ARG A 400 -11.07 -43.05 5.35
CA ARG A 400 -11.93 -43.40 6.50
C ARG A 400 -12.43 -44.82 6.30
N GLY A 401 -12.87 -45.15 5.08
CA GLY A 401 -13.12 -46.55 4.70
C GLY A 401 -11.88 -47.46 4.66
N THR A 402 -10.66 -46.90 4.75
CA THR A 402 -9.40 -47.65 4.79
C THR A 402 -8.86 -47.80 6.23
N TRP A 403 -9.17 -46.85 7.12
CA TRP A 403 -8.91 -46.87 8.56
C TRP A 403 -10.00 -47.65 9.32
N GLU A 404 -11.24 -47.65 8.82
CA GLU A 404 -12.37 -48.45 9.30
C GLU A 404 -12.49 -49.82 8.61
N ARG A 405 -11.75 -50.05 7.50
CA ARG A 405 -11.56 -51.40 6.96
C ARG A 405 -10.65 -52.17 7.92
N LYS A 406 -11.28 -52.86 8.88
CA LYS A 406 -10.74 -54.12 9.38
C LYS A 406 -10.39 -54.97 8.14
N PRO A 407 -9.12 -55.28 7.85
CA PRO A 407 -8.85 -56.40 6.98
C PRO A 407 -9.42 -57.65 7.67
N ASP A 408 -9.94 -58.61 6.92
CA ASP A 408 -10.43 -59.92 7.39
C ASP A 408 -9.31 -60.81 8.00
N VAL A 409 -8.37 -60.22 8.74
CA VAL A 409 -7.56 -60.89 9.73
C VAL A 409 -8.27 -60.68 11.06
N GLY A 410 -8.87 -61.74 11.59
CA GLY A 410 -9.61 -61.71 12.85
C GLY A 410 -8.87 -60.93 13.93
N GLU A 411 -9.62 -60.26 14.81
CA GLU A 411 -9.09 -59.37 15.84
C GLU A 411 -7.81 -59.93 16.46
N VAL A 412 -6.71 -59.16 16.38
CA VAL A 412 -5.48 -59.47 17.09
C VAL A 412 -5.77 -59.25 18.57
N THR A 413 -6.28 -60.30 19.22
CA THR A 413 -6.49 -60.33 20.67
C THR A 413 -5.18 -60.73 21.35
N ASP A 414 -5.11 -60.61 22.67
CA ASP A 414 -4.02 -61.18 23.47
C ASP A 414 -3.78 -62.68 23.18
N GLY A 415 -4.82 -63.37 22.68
CA GLY A 415 -4.75 -64.76 22.23
C GLY A 415 -4.08 -64.97 20.86
N SER A 416 -3.79 -63.93 20.11
CA SER A 416 -3.15 -64.03 18.80
C SER A 416 -1.63 -64.18 18.88
N PHE A 417 -1.04 -64.01 20.07
CA PHE A 417 0.39 -64.19 20.32
C PHE A 417 0.68 -65.56 20.99
N PRO A 418 1.87 -66.16 20.74
CA PRO A 418 2.25 -67.42 21.35
C PRO A 418 2.40 -67.30 22.87
N ASP A 419 2.01 -68.35 23.60
CA ASP A 419 2.21 -68.44 25.05
C ASP A 419 3.68 -68.80 25.39
N THR A 420 4.58 -67.90 25.04
CA THR A 420 6.02 -68.05 25.30
C THR A 420 6.37 -67.39 26.64
N LYS A 421 7.08 -68.10 27.52
CA LYS A 421 7.58 -67.53 28.79
C LYS A 421 8.55 -66.38 28.46
N PRO A 422 8.29 -65.13 28.90
CA PRO A 422 9.19 -64.00 28.66
C PRO A 422 10.56 -64.18 29.32
N PRO A 423 11.62 -63.54 28.79
CA PRO A 423 12.89 -63.44 29.49
C PRO A 423 12.75 -62.62 30.77
N VAL A 424 13.60 -62.92 31.76
CA VAL A 424 13.72 -62.09 32.98
C VAL A 424 14.29 -60.72 32.60
N PRO A 425 13.71 -59.59 33.06
CA PRO A 425 14.25 -58.25 32.79
C PRO A 425 15.73 -58.12 33.16
N LYS A 426 16.52 -57.44 32.32
CA LYS A 426 17.98 -57.27 32.46
C LYS A 426 18.37 -55.80 32.60
N ASN A 427 19.60 -55.57 33.07
CA ASN A 427 20.18 -54.23 33.30
C ASN A 427 19.28 -53.32 34.14
N VAL A 428 18.70 -53.88 35.21
CA VAL A 428 17.88 -53.08 36.12
C VAL A 428 18.78 -52.09 36.87
N GLU A 429 18.59 -50.80 36.61
CA GLU A 429 19.19 -49.72 37.38
C GLU A 429 18.15 -49.15 38.36
N VAL A 430 18.57 -48.93 39.60
CA VAL A 430 17.74 -48.28 40.63
C VAL A 430 18.51 -47.08 41.17
N LYS A 431 17.99 -45.87 40.97
CA LYS A 431 18.60 -44.60 41.41
C LYS A 431 17.69 -43.90 42.40
N SER A 432 18.23 -43.51 43.56
CA SER A 432 17.49 -42.76 44.56
C SER A 432 17.69 -41.25 44.43
N MET A 433 16.60 -40.51 44.66
CA MET A 433 16.53 -39.06 44.79
C MET A 433 15.92 -38.67 46.15
N PHE A 434 15.50 -37.40 46.32
CA PHE A 434 15.11 -36.90 47.65
C PHE A 434 13.78 -37.46 48.18
N GLN A 435 12.79 -37.70 47.31
CA GLN A 435 11.49 -38.33 47.60
C GLN A 435 11.01 -39.25 46.48
N ASN A 436 11.92 -39.71 45.62
CA ASN A 436 11.62 -40.53 44.45
C ASN A 436 12.74 -41.54 44.23
N ILE A 437 12.39 -42.72 43.74
CA ILE A 437 13.33 -43.76 43.30
C ILE A 437 12.97 -44.11 41.85
N THR A 438 13.92 -43.90 40.93
CA THR A 438 13.75 -44.25 39.51
C THR A 438 14.29 -45.65 39.26
N LEU A 439 13.49 -46.47 38.60
CA LEU A 439 13.85 -47.81 38.12
C LEU A 439 13.83 -47.83 36.59
N THR A 440 14.87 -48.38 35.97
CA THR A 440 14.93 -48.60 34.51
C THR A 440 15.48 -49.99 34.21
N TRP A 441 15.04 -50.60 33.12
CA TRP A 441 15.53 -51.91 32.65
C TRP A 441 15.58 -51.96 31.12
N ASP A 442 16.21 -52.99 30.55
CA ASP A 442 16.23 -53.18 29.09
C ASP A 442 14.81 -53.41 28.55
N TYR A 443 14.42 -52.63 27.54
CA TYR A 443 13.16 -52.84 26.83
C TYR A 443 13.27 -54.03 25.87
N ASP A 444 12.45 -55.06 26.08
CA ASP A 444 12.24 -56.15 25.10
C ASP A 444 11.08 -55.78 24.17
N PRO A 445 11.32 -55.58 22.85
CA PRO A 445 10.30 -55.18 21.88
C PRO A 445 9.40 -56.34 21.44
N SER A 446 9.54 -57.54 22.02
CA SER A 446 8.75 -58.71 21.64
C SER A 446 7.26 -58.50 21.88
N SER A 447 6.47 -58.64 20.82
CA SER A 447 5.02 -58.37 20.82
C SER A 447 4.20 -59.28 21.75
N TYR A 448 4.74 -60.43 22.17
CA TYR A 448 4.08 -61.33 23.12
C TYR A 448 4.22 -60.87 24.58
N ILE A 449 5.03 -59.86 24.91
CA ILE A 449 5.12 -59.30 26.26
C ILE A 449 3.96 -58.33 26.49
N ALA A 450 3.12 -58.62 27.48
CA ALA A 450 1.97 -57.80 27.83
C ALA A 450 2.29 -56.70 28.82
N ALA A 451 3.15 -56.98 29.80
CA ALA A 451 3.55 -56.00 30.81
C ALA A 451 4.80 -56.45 31.57
N TYR A 452 5.52 -55.49 32.11
CA TYR A 452 6.44 -55.65 33.23
C TYR A 452 5.70 -55.37 34.53
N GLU A 453 5.94 -56.17 35.55
CA GLU A 453 5.43 -55.92 36.90
C GLU A 453 6.57 -55.60 37.84
N ILE A 454 6.41 -54.55 38.65
CA ILE A 454 7.37 -54.16 39.69
C ILE A 454 6.69 -54.33 41.04
N TYR A 455 7.43 -54.96 41.95
CA TYR A 455 7.03 -55.16 43.32
C TYR A 455 8.01 -54.44 44.23
N ALA A 456 7.50 -53.80 45.29
CA ALA A 456 8.31 -53.05 46.22
C ALA A 456 7.89 -53.27 47.68
N SER A 457 8.86 -53.34 48.58
CA SER A 457 8.62 -53.42 50.02
C SER A 457 9.74 -52.75 50.79
N GLN A 458 9.44 -52.22 51.97
CA GLN A 458 10.47 -51.76 52.92
C GLN A 458 11.14 -52.94 53.67
N ILE A 459 10.62 -54.16 53.51
CA ILE A 459 11.16 -55.37 54.13
C ILE A 459 12.14 -56.05 53.17
N LYS A 460 13.39 -56.23 53.61
CA LYS A 460 14.41 -56.97 52.85
C LYS A 460 14.02 -58.44 52.68
N GLY A 461 14.22 -59.01 51.49
CA GLY A 461 13.89 -60.40 51.21
C GLY A 461 12.39 -60.67 51.12
N PHE A 462 11.57 -59.65 50.84
CA PHE A 462 10.12 -59.83 50.76
C PHE A 462 9.74 -60.80 49.63
N THR A 463 8.61 -61.50 49.82
CA THR A 463 8.00 -62.30 48.76
C THR A 463 7.09 -61.39 47.92
N PRO A 464 7.26 -61.31 46.59
CA PRO A 464 6.35 -60.56 45.73
C PRO A 464 4.91 -61.09 45.84
N LEU A 465 3.98 -60.21 46.19
CA LEU A 465 2.55 -60.46 46.34
C LEU A 465 1.79 -59.35 45.61
N THR A 466 0.56 -59.62 45.17
CA THR A 466 -0.24 -58.61 44.46
C THR A 466 -0.40 -57.31 45.27
N GLU A 467 -0.44 -57.40 46.60
CA GLU A 467 -0.52 -56.28 47.54
C GLU A 467 0.71 -55.35 47.52
N ASN A 468 1.88 -55.87 47.14
CA ASN A 468 3.12 -55.10 47.06
C ASN A 468 3.56 -54.83 45.61
N ARG A 469 2.66 -55.03 44.64
CA ARG A 469 2.86 -54.64 43.24
C ARG A 469 2.57 -53.16 43.05
N ILE A 470 3.60 -52.39 42.73
CA ILE A 470 3.51 -50.94 42.57
C ILE A 470 3.40 -50.49 41.11
N PHE A 471 3.72 -51.36 40.14
CA PHE A 471 3.60 -51.04 38.72
C PHE A 471 3.24 -52.26 37.88
N ARG A 472 2.44 -52.03 36.84
CA ARG A 472 2.20 -52.97 35.73
C ARG A 472 2.01 -52.18 34.44
N GLY A 473 2.96 -52.27 33.50
CA GLY A 473 2.89 -51.53 32.24
C GLY A 473 3.91 -52.00 31.21
N LYS A 474 3.87 -51.44 29.99
CA LYS A 474 4.75 -51.83 28.88
C LYS A 474 6.03 -50.99 28.75
N THR A 475 6.18 -49.92 29.52
CA THR A 475 7.39 -49.09 29.49
C THR A 475 8.57 -49.84 30.12
N SER A 476 9.80 -49.37 29.84
CA SER A 476 11.04 -49.91 30.41
C SER A 476 11.60 -49.06 31.55
N GLY A 477 10.72 -48.33 32.24
CA GLY A 477 11.07 -47.48 33.36
C GLY A 477 9.85 -47.10 34.20
N TYR A 478 10.10 -46.83 35.48
CA TYR A 478 9.09 -46.46 36.46
C TYR A 478 9.68 -45.59 37.58
N GLU A 479 8.91 -44.62 38.07
CA GLU A 479 9.28 -43.77 39.19
C GLU A 479 8.41 -44.07 40.41
N HIS A 480 9.05 -44.34 41.55
CA HIS A 480 8.38 -44.63 42.81
C HIS A 480 8.57 -43.46 43.79
N PHE A 481 7.53 -42.64 43.93
CA PHE A 481 7.49 -41.56 44.92
C PHE A 481 7.23 -42.12 46.32
N THR A 482 8.07 -41.77 47.29
CA THR A 482 8.00 -42.27 48.67
C THR A 482 8.56 -41.25 49.67
N GLY A 483 8.51 -41.55 50.97
CA GLY A 483 9.04 -40.69 52.02
C GLY A 483 10.55 -40.43 51.92
N VAL A 484 11.05 -39.44 52.67
CA VAL A 484 12.49 -39.15 52.81
C VAL A 484 13.14 -40.14 53.79
N ASN A 485 14.39 -40.52 53.55
CA ASN A 485 15.16 -41.45 54.40
C ASN A 485 14.55 -42.85 54.53
N GLU A 486 13.86 -43.33 53.51
CA GLU A 486 13.27 -44.67 53.49
C GLU A 486 14.10 -45.63 52.64
N VAL A 487 14.19 -46.89 53.07
CA VAL A 487 14.86 -47.96 52.32
C VAL A 487 13.80 -48.86 51.69
N TRP A 488 13.88 -49.05 50.38
CA TRP A 488 12.95 -49.87 49.61
C TRP A 488 13.69 -50.94 48.82
N TYR A 489 13.08 -52.12 48.74
CA TYR A 489 13.55 -53.29 48.01
C TYR A 489 12.61 -53.59 46.84
N TYR A 490 13.17 -53.93 45.68
CA TYR A 490 12.43 -54.09 44.43
C TYR A 490 12.72 -55.43 43.75
N ARG A 491 11.69 -56.00 43.12
CA ARG A 491 11.80 -57.14 42.20
C ARG A 491 10.90 -56.92 40.99
N LEU A 492 11.38 -57.32 39.82
CA LEU A 492 10.69 -57.14 38.55
C LEU A 492 10.46 -58.48 37.87
N ARG A 493 9.43 -58.57 37.01
CA ARG A 493 9.24 -59.68 36.09
C ARG A 493 8.48 -59.21 34.85
N ALA A 494 8.59 -59.95 33.74
CA ALA A 494 7.77 -59.74 32.55
C ALA A 494 6.63 -60.76 32.51
N ILE A 495 5.49 -60.39 31.94
CA ILE A 495 4.32 -61.27 31.74
C ILE A 495 3.90 -61.18 30.28
N ASN A 496 3.62 -62.33 29.66
CA ASN A 496 3.13 -62.37 28.30
C ASN A 496 1.61 -62.09 28.20
N THR A 497 1.10 -61.94 26.98
CA THR A 497 -0.34 -61.70 26.72
C THR A 497 -1.26 -62.82 27.18
N ARG A 498 -0.73 -63.99 27.52
CA ARG A 498 -1.48 -65.15 28.04
C ARG A 498 -1.43 -65.27 29.57
N GLY A 499 -0.72 -64.36 30.25
CA GLY A 499 -0.58 -64.37 31.71
C GLY A 499 0.59 -65.22 32.23
N THR A 500 1.40 -65.83 31.36
CA THR A 500 2.61 -66.57 31.74
C THR A 500 3.71 -65.58 32.10
N ALA A 501 4.21 -65.67 33.34
CA ALA A 501 5.23 -64.79 33.89
C ALA A 501 6.65 -65.36 33.74
N SER A 502 7.63 -64.47 33.57
CA SER A 502 9.05 -64.80 33.76
C SER A 502 9.33 -65.10 35.23
N ASP A 503 10.52 -65.64 35.51
CA ASP A 503 11.04 -65.62 36.88
C ASP A 503 11.31 -64.17 37.31
N PHE A 504 11.35 -63.92 38.61
CA PHE A 504 11.69 -62.59 39.13
C PHE A 504 13.17 -62.29 38.94
N THR A 505 13.49 -61.00 38.80
CA THR A 505 14.86 -60.50 38.96
C THR A 505 15.40 -60.77 40.36
N ASP A 506 16.71 -60.62 40.53
CA ASP A 506 17.31 -60.43 41.85
C ASP A 506 16.71 -59.20 42.55
N GLU A 507 16.91 -59.11 43.87
CA GLU A 507 16.39 -58.01 44.68
C GLU A 507 17.32 -56.80 44.63
N PHE A 508 16.77 -55.63 44.27
CA PHE A 508 17.48 -54.36 44.26
C PHE A 508 17.05 -53.50 45.45
N SER A 509 17.92 -52.61 45.95
CA SER A 509 17.57 -51.71 47.05
C SER A 509 17.94 -50.26 46.74
N ALA A 510 17.12 -49.31 47.20
CA ALA A 510 17.41 -47.89 47.13
C ALA A 510 16.97 -47.17 48.41
N THR A 511 17.64 -46.06 48.71
CA THR A 511 17.40 -45.24 49.91
C THR A 511 17.23 -43.79 49.50
N THR A 512 16.05 -43.21 49.73
CA THR A 512 15.81 -41.77 49.51
C THR A 512 16.60 -40.96 50.55
N GLN A 513 17.03 -39.74 50.20
CA GLN A 513 17.80 -38.90 51.12
C GLN A 513 17.14 -37.54 51.32
N ARG A 514 17.06 -37.09 52.58
CA ARG A 514 16.62 -35.72 52.88
C ARG A 514 17.71 -34.70 52.51
N ILE A 515 17.39 -33.69 51.69
CA ILE A 515 18.28 -32.53 51.47
C ILE A 515 18.16 -31.61 52.69
N LEU A 516 19.26 -31.43 53.43
CA LEU A 516 19.39 -30.46 54.52
C LEU A 516 20.49 -29.48 54.14
N THR A 517 20.09 -28.30 53.65
CA THR A 517 21.00 -27.15 53.52
C THR A 517 20.71 -26.14 54.61
N ASP A 518 21.70 -25.34 55.00
CA ASP A 518 21.56 -24.32 56.05
C ASP A 518 20.46 -23.29 55.70
N ASP A 519 20.20 -23.06 54.41
CA ASP A 519 19.11 -22.21 53.90
C ASP A 519 17.71 -22.76 54.24
N ILE A 520 17.56 -24.09 54.33
CA ILE A 520 16.29 -24.77 54.62
C ILE A 520 16.04 -24.87 56.14
N LEU A 521 17.10 -24.92 56.95
CA LEU A 521 16.97 -25.02 58.41
C LEU A 521 16.76 -23.66 59.09
N PHE A 522 17.32 -22.55 58.58
CA PHE A 522 17.23 -21.23 59.26
C PHE A 522 17.30 -19.98 58.33
N GLY A 523 16.92 -20.06 57.05
CA GLY A 523 17.27 -19.03 56.05
C GLY A 523 16.32 -17.84 55.79
N ALA A 524 15.00 -17.90 56.02
CA ALA A 524 14.11 -16.82 55.55
C ALA A 524 13.60 -15.86 56.63
N VAL A 525 13.39 -16.30 57.87
CA VAL A 525 12.78 -15.45 58.91
C VAL A 525 13.38 -15.74 60.28
N THR A 526 14.28 -14.87 60.73
CA THR A 526 14.79 -14.88 62.11
C THR A 526 13.71 -14.34 63.06
N ALA A 527 13.74 -14.73 64.34
CA ALA A 527 12.87 -14.14 65.37
C ALA A 527 13.03 -12.62 65.45
N GLU A 528 14.22 -12.11 65.14
CA GLU A 528 14.52 -10.68 65.02
C GLU A 528 13.86 -10.03 63.79
N LYS A 529 13.83 -10.71 62.63
CA LYS A 529 13.05 -10.27 61.46
C LYS A 529 11.55 -10.28 61.74
N LEU A 530 11.03 -11.30 62.43
CA LEU A 530 9.63 -11.36 62.87
C LEU A 530 9.29 -10.25 63.86
N ALA A 531 10.17 -9.97 64.82
CA ALA A 531 9.99 -8.87 65.77
C ALA A 531 10.02 -7.51 65.05
N ASN A 532 10.96 -7.29 64.13
CA ASN A 532 11.03 -6.06 63.34
C ASN A 532 9.84 -5.90 62.38
N LEU A 533 9.36 -6.98 61.77
CA LEU A 533 8.17 -6.97 60.91
C LEU A 533 6.89 -6.78 61.72
N ALA A 534 6.77 -7.38 62.91
CA ALA A 534 5.64 -7.17 63.81
C ALA A 534 5.59 -5.72 64.34
N VAL A 535 6.75 -5.13 64.67
CA VAL A 535 6.87 -3.71 65.03
C VAL A 535 6.51 -2.81 63.84
N THR A 536 6.87 -3.19 62.63
CA THR A 536 6.54 -2.44 61.41
C THR A 536 5.05 -2.55 61.07
N ALA A 537 4.44 -3.72 61.27
CA ALA A 537 3.01 -3.94 61.09
C ALA A 537 2.17 -3.18 62.12
N ASP A 538 2.55 -3.15 63.41
CA ASP A 538 1.85 -2.34 64.44
C ASP A 538 1.99 -0.83 64.17
N LYS A 539 3.09 -0.38 63.57
CA LYS A 539 3.27 1.02 63.11
C LYS A 539 2.37 1.37 61.91
N LEU A 540 2.06 0.41 61.05
CA LEU A 540 1.22 0.59 59.85
C LEU A 540 -0.27 0.39 60.13
N ALA A 541 -0.62 -0.42 61.15
CA ALA A 541 -1.99 -0.86 61.40
C ALA A 541 -2.78 0.00 62.42
N ARG A 542 -2.14 0.96 63.11
CA ARG A 542 -2.85 1.79 64.11
C ARG A 542 -3.45 3.04 63.48
N ASP A 543 -4.77 3.10 63.51
CA ASP A 543 -5.54 4.30 63.24
C ASP A 543 -5.35 5.31 64.40
N PHE A 544 -4.78 6.48 64.10
CA PHE A 544 -4.49 7.50 65.12
C PHE A 544 -5.76 8.16 65.66
N ASP A 545 -6.85 8.17 64.89
CA ASP A 545 -8.14 8.69 65.34
C ASP A 545 -8.72 7.81 66.46
N GLU A 546 -8.43 6.50 66.46
CA GLU A 546 -8.77 5.62 67.58
C GLU A 546 -7.94 5.90 68.84
N GLY A 547 -6.72 6.45 68.72
CA GLY A 547 -5.78 6.68 69.82
C GLY A 547 -6.15 7.82 70.79
N ASN A 548 -6.97 8.78 70.34
CA ASN A 548 -7.35 10.00 71.08
C ASN A 548 -6.15 10.79 71.65
N ILE A 549 -5.04 10.86 70.90
CA ILE A 549 -3.82 11.59 71.27
C ILE A 549 -3.76 12.91 70.51
N PHE A 550 -3.55 14.04 71.19
CA PHE A 550 -3.49 15.34 70.51
C PHE A 550 -2.18 15.52 69.72
N PRO A 551 -2.25 16.03 68.47
CA PRO A 551 -1.10 16.61 67.77
C PRO A 551 -0.51 17.71 68.67
N GLY A 552 0.71 17.51 69.17
CA GLY A 552 1.30 18.32 70.24
C GLY A 552 1.87 17.52 71.41
N SER A 553 1.55 16.23 71.52
CA SER A 553 2.00 15.33 72.60
C SER A 553 3.42 14.73 72.45
N LEU A 554 4.31 15.23 71.58
CA LEU A 554 5.52 14.50 71.12
C LEU A 554 6.72 14.51 72.08
N LEU A 555 7.11 13.27 72.36
CA LEU A 555 8.28 12.70 73.00
C LEU A 555 9.57 12.74 72.16
N LYS A 556 9.96 13.88 71.58
CA LYS A 556 11.39 14.08 71.31
C LYS A 556 11.95 14.83 72.49
N ALA A 557 12.52 14.08 73.42
CA ALA A 557 13.10 14.62 74.63
C ALA A 557 14.11 15.77 74.33
N LYS A 558 14.78 15.75 73.17
CA LYS A 558 15.66 16.83 72.70
C LYS A 558 14.99 18.16 72.35
N TRP A 559 13.66 18.23 72.32
CA TRP A 559 12.89 19.46 72.02
C TRP A 559 12.46 20.23 73.28
N PHE A 560 12.76 19.67 74.45
CA PHE A 560 12.59 20.35 75.72
C PHE A 560 13.76 21.29 76.00
N TYR A 561 13.45 22.35 76.73
CA TYR A 561 14.39 23.35 77.18
C TYR A 561 14.38 23.39 78.69
N ASP A 562 15.57 23.52 79.25
CA ASP A 562 15.79 23.59 80.68
C ASP A 562 15.29 24.90 81.27
N TYR A 563 14.68 24.85 82.45
CA TYR A 563 14.60 26.03 83.29
C TYR A 563 15.99 26.47 83.75
N THR A 564 16.08 27.71 84.21
CA THR A 564 17.30 28.23 84.83
C THR A 564 17.79 27.24 85.90
N TYR A 565 19.10 26.93 85.89
CA TYR A 565 19.75 25.98 86.79
C TYR A 565 19.26 24.51 86.68
N THR A 566 18.66 24.14 85.55
CA THR A 566 18.34 22.75 85.18
C THR A 566 19.20 22.29 84.00
N SER A 567 19.44 21.00 83.88
CA SER A 567 19.92 20.33 82.67
C SER A 567 19.09 19.09 82.38
N HIS A 568 19.02 18.70 81.11
CA HIS A 568 18.46 17.42 80.72
C HIS A 568 19.41 16.62 79.82
N THR A 569 19.32 15.30 79.91
CA THR A 569 19.97 14.37 78.98
C THR A 569 18.92 13.44 78.40
N VAL A 570 19.14 13.01 77.16
CA VAL A 570 18.19 12.24 76.38
C VAL A 570 18.83 10.94 75.94
N GLU A 571 18.13 9.83 76.19
CA GLU A 571 18.49 8.53 75.67
C GLU A 571 17.38 8.04 74.72
N GLU A 572 17.61 8.20 73.41
CA GLU A 572 16.69 7.74 72.36
C GLU A 572 16.81 6.20 72.21
N LYS A 573 16.04 5.47 73.02
CA LYS A 573 15.85 4.01 73.00
C LYS A 573 14.38 3.66 72.70
N GLU A 574 13.95 2.42 72.93
CA GLU A 574 12.55 1.95 72.75
C GLU A 574 11.48 2.82 73.45
N PHE A 575 11.83 3.70 74.40
CA PHE A 575 10.84 4.58 75.06
C PHE A 575 11.24 6.06 75.19
N ASN A 576 12.33 6.51 74.55
CA ASN A 576 12.87 7.88 74.62
C ASN A 576 12.91 8.47 76.05
N GLU A 577 13.85 8.01 76.88
CA GLU A 577 13.96 8.41 78.28
C GLU A 577 14.69 9.76 78.42
N MET A 578 14.17 10.66 79.26
CA MET A 578 14.80 11.95 79.58
C MET A 578 15.13 12.03 81.06
N THR A 579 16.39 12.27 81.38
CA THR A 579 16.83 12.58 82.75
C THR A 579 16.88 14.10 82.92
N VAL A 580 16.19 14.63 83.91
CA VAL A 580 16.16 16.06 84.25
C VAL A 580 16.83 16.26 85.61
N SER A 581 17.82 17.13 85.67
CA SER A 581 18.69 17.31 86.84
C SER A 581 18.89 18.79 87.20
N GLN A 582 18.93 19.11 88.48
CA GLN A 582 19.45 20.41 88.93
C GLN A 582 20.96 20.48 88.70
N THR A 583 21.45 21.63 88.22
CA THR A 583 22.88 21.84 87.98
C THR A 583 23.61 22.48 89.17
N GLN A 584 22.89 23.20 90.04
CA GLN A 584 23.43 23.84 91.25
C GLN A 584 22.34 24.12 92.29
N LEU A 585 22.73 24.28 93.56
CA LEU A 585 21.84 24.71 94.65
C LEU A 585 21.60 26.23 94.55
N THR A 586 20.33 26.63 94.64
CA THR A 586 19.90 28.04 94.45
C THR A 586 18.67 28.33 95.31
N ASP A 587 18.39 29.61 95.59
CA ASP A 587 17.16 30.05 96.26
C ASP A 587 15.90 29.74 95.41
N GLN A 588 16.08 29.49 94.10
CA GLN A 588 15.02 29.00 93.22
C GLN A 588 14.85 27.49 93.39
N LEU A 589 13.87 27.09 94.20
CA LEU A 589 13.66 25.67 94.51
C LEU A 589 13.05 24.87 93.35
N PHE A 590 12.49 25.50 92.31
CA PHE A 590 11.90 24.78 91.17
C PHE A 590 12.96 24.41 90.13
N PHE A 591 12.80 23.24 89.50
CA PHE A 591 13.64 22.79 88.39
C PHE A 591 12.82 21.91 87.46
N GLY A 592 13.23 21.80 86.20
CA GLY A 592 12.42 21.11 85.20
C GLY A 592 12.67 21.59 83.78
N VAL A 593 11.77 21.16 82.90
CA VAL A 593 11.84 21.42 81.46
C VAL A 593 10.50 21.92 80.91
N CYS A 594 10.53 22.68 79.81
CA CYS A 594 9.36 23.01 78.98
C CYS A 594 9.71 23.07 77.49
N GLY A 595 8.69 23.01 76.61
CA GLY A 595 8.87 23.43 75.22
C GLY A 595 9.11 24.94 75.08
N LEU A 596 10.10 25.37 74.27
CA LEU A 596 10.40 26.79 73.99
C LEU A 596 9.55 27.34 72.84
N ARG A 597 9.29 28.66 72.82
CA ARG A 597 8.47 29.31 71.77
C ARG A 597 9.26 29.81 70.55
N ILE A 598 10.57 30.04 70.67
CA ILE A 598 11.33 30.90 69.73
C ILE A 598 12.00 30.11 68.59
N ALA A 599 12.08 28.78 68.66
CA ALA A 599 12.60 27.99 67.55
C ALA A 599 11.55 27.89 66.42
N PRO A 600 11.85 28.28 65.17
CA PRO A 600 10.83 28.41 64.13
C PRO A 600 10.18 27.08 63.72
N ASN A 601 10.88 25.94 63.78
CA ASN A 601 10.49 24.77 62.99
C ASN A 601 10.58 23.40 63.69
N ASN A 602 10.51 23.25 65.03
CA ASN A 602 10.60 21.90 65.62
C ASN A 602 10.04 21.74 67.05
N ILE A 603 8.97 22.47 67.41
CA ILE A 603 8.37 22.35 68.75
C ILE A 603 6.87 22.14 68.61
N GLN A 604 6.40 20.98 69.10
CA GLN A 604 4.99 20.59 68.96
C GLN A 604 4.12 21.43 69.90
N ARG A 605 3.00 21.93 69.37
CA ARG A 605 2.05 22.80 70.06
C ARG A 605 0.71 22.09 70.16
N MET A 606 0.08 22.16 71.33
CA MET A 606 -1.22 21.55 71.56
C MET A 606 -2.33 22.59 71.36
N LYS A 607 -3.35 22.22 70.57
CA LYS A 607 -4.61 22.95 70.49
C LYS A 607 -5.54 22.48 71.59
N LEU A 608 -5.82 23.36 72.55
CA LEU A 608 -6.75 23.09 73.65
C LEU A 608 -7.91 24.08 73.61
N GLU A 609 -9.09 23.64 74.03
CA GLU A 609 -10.32 24.42 74.00
C GLU A 609 -10.84 24.68 75.42
N GLN A 610 -11.16 25.94 75.72
CA GLN A 610 -11.58 26.39 77.04
C GLN A 610 -12.74 25.54 77.57
N GLY A 611 -12.61 25.06 78.82
CA GLY A 611 -13.67 24.30 79.49
C GLY A 611 -13.71 22.81 79.14
N LYS A 612 -12.91 22.33 78.17
CA LYS A 612 -12.75 20.89 77.91
C LYS A 612 -11.74 20.26 78.89
N THR A 613 -12.02 19.02 79.28
CA THR A 613 -11.16 18.21 80.14
C THR A 613 -10.16 17.41 79.30
N TYR A 614 -8.93 17.28 79.80
CA TYR A 614 -7.83 16.56 79.21
C TYR A 614 -7.09 15.74 80.28
N THR A 615 -6.39 14.69 79.85
CA THR A 615 -5.55 13.86 80.73
C THR A 615 -4.11 13.87 80.24
N LEU A 616 -3.18 14.27 81.12
CA LEU A 616 -1.73 14.14 80.93
C LEU A 616 -1.26 12.83 81.56
N SER A 617 -0.62 11.96 80.79
CA SER A 617 -0.05 10.68 81.25
C SER A 617 1.46 10.64 81.01
N PHE A 618 2.24 10.20 81.99
CA PHE A 618 3.68 9.92 81.83
C PHE A 618 4.15 8.87 82.82
N GLU A 619 5.33 8.31 82.59
CA GLU A 619 6.02 7.46 83.56
C GLU A 619 7.24 8.20 84.12
N VAL A 620 7.44 8.12 85.44
CA VAL A 620 8.55 8.77 86.14
C VAL A 620 9.29 7.84 87.07
N LYS A 621 10.60 7.91 87.03
CA LYS A 621 11.54 7.32 88.00
C LYS A 621 12.12 8.47 88.81
N ARG A 622 11.86 8.50 90.13
CA ARG A 622 12.08 9.72 90.92
C ARG A 622 13.55 10.02 91.24
N ASN A 623 14.47 9.07 91.05
CA ASN A 623 15.84 9.12 91.58
C ASN A 623 15.84 9.61 93.05
N ASN A 624 16.33 10.83 93.32
CA ASN A 624 16.35 11.45 94.65
C ASN A 624 15.35 12.62 94.84
N THR A 625 14.54 12.94 93.83
CA THR A 625 13.50 13.97 93.92
C THR A 625 12.32 13.52 94.79
N THR A 626 11.81 14.39 95.65
CA THR A 626 10.68 14.13 96.55
C THR A 626 9.42 14.94 96.21
N ASP A 627 9.48 15.90 95.29
CA ASP A 627 8.35 16.72 94.86
C ASP A 627 8.44 16.91 93.33
N LEU A 628 7.36 16.56 92.61
CA LEU A 628 7.18 16.75 91.15
C LEU A 628 6.00 17.69 90.85
N ASN A 629 5.65 18.56 91.80
CA ASN A 629 4.45 19.38 91.75
C ASN A 629 4.67 20.71 90.99
N TYR A 630 5.53 20.73 89.96
CA TYR A 630 5.77 21.91 89.11
C TYR A 630 5.42 21.61 87.64
N ILE A 631 4.21 21.09 87.41
CA ILE A 631 3.69 20.76 86.08
C ILE A 631 2.67 21.82 85.65
N HIS A 632 2.81 22.32 84.42
CA HIS A 632 1.99 23.42 83.91
C HIS A 632 1.86 23.39 82.39
N LEU A 633 0.84 24.07 81.89
CA LEU A 633 0.72 24.49 80.50
C LEU A 633 1.37 25.87 80.33
N LYS A 634 2.12 26.05 79.26
CA LYS A 634 2.73 27.33 78.89
C LYS A 634 2.14 27.84 77.60
N GLU A 635 1.58 29.05 77.65
CA GLU A 635 1.03 29.77 76.49
C GLU A 635 1.78 31.08 76.31
N THR A 636 2.72 31.11 75.38
CA THR A 636 3.59 32.29 75.20
C THR A 636 4.35 32.67 76.48
N ASN A 637 3.85 33.64 77.26
CA ASN A 637 4.44 34.11 78.51
C ASN A 637 3.61 33.73 79.75
N SER A 638 2.43 33.13 79.55
CA SER A 638 1.51 32.73 80.63
C SER A 638 1.76 31.27 81.03
N TRP A 639 1.66 31.01 82.33
CA TRP A 639 1.88 29.69 82.92
C TRP A 639 0.63 29.30 83.69
N TYR A 640 0.05 28.16 83.34
CA TYR A 640 -1.15 27.64 83.97
C TYR A 640 -0.82 26.32 84.64
N ARG A 641 -0.77 26.31 85.96
CA ARG A 641 -0.47 25.11 86.74
C ARG A 641 -1.57 24.08 86.57
N ILE A 642 -1.18 22.82 86.31
CA ILE A 642 -2.13 21.71 86.14
C ILE A 642 -1.85 20.54 87.09
N SER A 643 -0.88 20.66 87.98
CA SER A 643 -0.43 19.59 88.88
C SER A 643 -1.39 19.31 90.06
N GLY A 644 -1.41 18.07 90.54
CA GLY A 644 -2.21 17.61 91.69
C GLY A 644 -1.49 17.69 93.05
N THR A 645 -2.25 17.61 94.15
CA THR A 645 -1.71 17.62 95.53
C THR A 645 -0.96 16.33 95.89
N ASP A 646 -1.17 15.27 95.13
CA ASP A 646 -0.50 13.96 95.24
C ASP A 646 0.95 13.96 94.74
N LEU A 647 1.40 15.02 94.05
CA LEU A 647 2.77 15.15 93.55
C LEU A 647 3.70 16.00 94.41
N SER A 648 3.20 16.61 95.51
CA SER A 648 4.06 17.40 96.42
C SER A 648 4.91 16.56 97.37
N ASP A 649 4.59 15.27 97.53
CA ASP A 649 5.43 14.30 98.23
C ASP A 649 5.35 12.95 97.51
N ILE A 650 6.38 12.65 96.73
CA ILE A 650 6.55 11.39 95.99
C ILE A 650 7.62 10.49 96.61
N SER A 651 7.99 10.71 97.88
CA SER A 651 9.00 9.90 98.56
C SER A 651 8.66 8.40 98.58
N SER A 652 7.37 8.06 98.48
CA SER A 652 6.86 6.68 98.37
C SER A 652 7.12 6.02 97.01
N TYR A 653 7.41 6.76 95.94
CA TYR A 653 7.70 6.17 94.64
C TYR A 653 9.05 5.43 94.70
N PRO A 654 9.26 4.32 94.00
CA PRO A 654 10.57 3.69 93.92
C PRO A 654 11.58 4.64 93.27
N SER A 655 12.80 4.71 93.82
CA SER A 655 13.85 5.59 93.28
C SER A 655 14.34 5.17 91.89
N ASP A 656 14.24 3.89 91.56
CA ASP A 656 14.84 3.26 90.37
C ASP A 656 13.83 2.58 89.43
N GLN A 657 12.53 2.63 89.74
CA GLN A 657 11.47 2.07 88.89
C GLN A 657 10.53 3.17 88.38
N PHE A 658 9.96 2.93 87.19
CA PHE A 658 9.00 3.84 86.59
C PHE A 658 7.62 3.68 87.21
N VAL A 659 7.05 4.79 87.68
CA VAL A 659 5.68 4.90 88.17
C VAL A 659 4.87 5.73 87.19
N ARG A 660 3.70 5.22 86.79
CA ARG A 660 2.77 5.95 85.92
C ARG A 660 2.04 7.03 86.69
N VAL A 661 2.07 8.25 86.18
CA VAL A 661 1.35 9.42 86.69
C VAL A 661 0.34 9.87 85.66
N ASN A 662 -0.89 10.13 86.11
CA ASN A 662 -1.98 10.64 85.26
C ASN A 662 -2.60 11.86 85.93
N ILE A 663 -2.69 12.99 85.22
CA ILE A 663 -3.16 14.26 85.73
C ILE A 663 -4.29 14.77 84.86
N LYS A 664 -5.47 14.96 85.45
CA LYS A 664 -6.63 15.54 84.78
C LYS A 664 -6.59 17.05 84.89
N PHE A 665 -6.81 17.75 83.80
CA PHE A 665 -6.85 19.21 83.80
C PHE A 665 -7.90 19.74 82.82
N THR A 666 -8.35 20.97 83.04
CA THR A 666 -9.24 21.69 82.12
C THR A 666 -8.46 22.80 81.45
N ALA A 667 -8.61 22.97 80.14
CA ALA A 667 -7.88 24.04 79.45
C ALA A 667 -8.38 25.42 79.91
N PRO A 668 -7.47 26.34 80.30
CA PRO A 668 -7.85 27.62 80.91
C PRO A 668 -8.44 28.60 79.88
N THR A 669 -7.90 28.61 78.66
CA THR A 669 -8.39 29.38 77.51
C THR A 669 -8.27 28.55 76.22
N THR A 670 -9.01 28.91 75.17
CA THR A 670 -8.87 28.27 73.86
C THR A 670 -7.64 28.81 73.16
N SER A 671 -6.68 27.94 72.83
CA SER A 671 -5.43 28.33 72.18
C SER A 671 -4.82 27.17 71.39
N SER A 672 -4.11 27.50 70.31
CA SER A 672 -3.40 26.53 69.46
C SER A 672 -1.91 26.39 69.77
N VAL A 673 -1.42 27.07 70.82
CA VAL A 673 0.02 27.25 71.07
C VAL A 673 0.50 26.77 72.44
N TYR A 674 -0.26 25.89 73.12
CA TYR A 674 0.17 25.37 74.42
C TYR A 674 1.35 24.42 74.30
N THR A 675 2.31 24.53 75.24
CA THR A 675 3.32 23.51 75.52
C THR A 675 3.19 23.00 76.95
N ILE A 676 3.73 21.80 77.21
CA ILE A 676 3.76 21.21 78.55
C ILE A 676 5.12 21.46 79.21
N GLY A 677 5.10 21.83 80.49
CA GLY A 677 6.28 21.87 81.35
C GLY A 677 6.17 20.84 82.46
N ILE A 678 7.28 20.15 82.75
CA ILE A 678 7.39 19.12 83.78
C ILE A 678 8.57 19.45 84.67
N GLY A 679 8.36 19.42 85.98
CA GLY A 679 9.38 19.76 86.94
C GLY A 679 8.93 19.49 88.37
N GLY A 680 9.83 19.77 89.29
CA GLY A 680 9.64 19.57 90.73
C GLY A 680 10.21 20.71 91.55
N PHE A 681 9.97 20.64 92.86
CA PHE A 681 10.62 21.53 93.84
C PHE A 681 11.67 20.74 94.64
N ASN A 682 12.85 21.29 94.84
CA ASN A 682 13.83 20.74 95.79
C ASN A 682 13.36 21.07 97.22
N ARG A 683 12.59 20.14 97.80
CA ARG A 683 12.08 20.21 99.18
C ARG A 683 13.02 19.55 100.20
N ASN A 684 14.14 18.97 99.76
CA ASN A 684 15.14 18.31 100.60
C ASN A 684 16.04 19.34 101.30
N ASN A 685 15.47 20.42 101.85
CA ASN A 685 16.20 21.55 102.44
C ASN A 685 17.27 22.20 101.53
N ASN A 686 17.22 21.94 100.21
CA ASN A 686 18.23 22.40 99.25
C ASN A 686 19.66 21.99 99.64
N THR A 687 19.84 20.80 100.24
CA THR A 687 21.16 20.30 100.68
C THR A 687 21.88 19.48 99.62
N GLU A 688 21.16 18.98 98.61
CA GLU A 688 21.68 18.18 97.49
C GLU A 688 20.88 18.43 96.20
N LEU A 689 21.50 18.18 95.05
CA LEU A 689 20.88 18.35 93.74
C LEU A 689 19.86 17.25 93.47
N CYS A 690 18.64 17.63 93.06
CA CYS A 690 17.59 16.67 92.72
C CYS A 690 17.60 16.33 91.23
N SER A 691 17.21 15.08 90.89
CA SER A 691 16.99 14.63 89.52
C SER A 691 15.81 13.67 89.43
N PHE A 692 15.25 13.50 88.24
CA PHE A 692 14.25 12.47 87.94
C PHE A 692 14.36 12.05 86.46
N VAL A 693 13.80 10.89 86.10
CA VAL A 693 13.76 10.40 84.71
C VAL A 693 12.31 10.23 84.26
N ILE A 694 11.94 10.75 83.11
CA ILE A 694 10.59 10.62 82.53
C ILE A 694 10.61 9.92 81.17
N ARG A 695 9.48 9.27 80.84
CA ARG A 695 9.18 8.71 79.51
C ARG A 695 7.67 8.66 79.26
N LYS A 696 7.27 8.31 78.03
CA LYS A 696 5.86 8.08 77.62
C LYS A 696 4.87 9.22 77.97
N LEU A 697 5.32 10.46 77.86
CA LEU A 697 4.54 11.69 78.02
C LEU A 697 3.47 11.84 76.92
N GLN A 698 2.18 11.91 77.30
CA GLN A 698 1.05 11.96 76.37
C GLN A 698 -0.08 12.85 76.92
N VAL A 699 -0.77 13.60 76.05
CA VAL A 699 -2.00 14.36 76.40
C VAL A 699 -3.18 13.89 75.53
N ARG A 700 -4.32 13.62 76.17
CA ARG A 700 -5.54 13.09 75.53
C ARG A 700 -6.79 13.89 75.87
N GLU A 701 -7.80 13.93 74.99
CA GLU A 701 -9.12 14.49 75.33
C GLU A 701 -9.84 13.63 76.37
N GLY A 702 -10.53 14.28 77.29
CA GLY A 702 -11.36 13.65 78.29
C GLY A 702 -10.58 12.93 79.38
N ASP A 703 -11.32 12.11 80.14
CA ASP A 703 -10.80 11.27 81.23
C ASP A 703 -10.28 9.92 80.71
N THR A 704 -9.51 9.96 79.62
CA THR A 704 -9.12 8.76 78.88
C THR A 704 -7.70 8.34 79.27
N ILE A 705 -7.57 7.17 79.90
CA ILE A 705 -6.28 6.50 80.16
C ILE A 705 -6.23 5.25 79.28
N LYS A 706 -5.21 5.13 78.43
CA LYS A 706 -4.98 3.94 77.58
C LYS A 706 -3.69 3.21 77.95
N GLU A 707 -3.60 1.92 77.63
CA GLU A 707 -2.36 1.15 77.78
C GLU A 707 -1.26 1.69 76.87
N TYR A 708 -0.02 1.65 77.33
CA TYR A 708 1.12 2.11 76.55
C TYR A 708 1.57 1.04 75.54
N GLY A 709 1.86 1.44 74.30
CA GLY A 709 2.49 0.56 73.31
C GLY A 709 3.96 0.22 73.62
N TYR A 710 4.52 -0.71 72.85
CA TYR A 710 5.93 -1.15 72.90
C TYR A 710 6.90 -0.21 72.14
N SER A 711 6.44 0.92 71.58
CA SER A 711 7.25 1.76 70.68
C SER A 711 7.42 3.20 71.20
N PRO A 712 8.56 3.86 70.97
CA PRO A 712 8.76 5.27 71.30
C PRO A 712 8.07 6.21 70.30
N TYR A 713 7.47 5.64 69.25
CA TYR A 713 6.93 6.33 68.08
C TYR A 713 5.41 6.45 68.06
N ASP A 714 4.73 6.25 69.21
CA ASP A 714 3.27 6.40 69.40
C ASP A 714 2.69 7.78 68.95
N THR A 715 3.48 8.68 68.36
CA THR A 715 3.10 10.07 68.05
C THR A 715 3.70 10.68 66.75
N GLN A 716 4.43 9.93 65.91
CA GLN A 716 5.20 10.55 64.79
C GLN A 716 4.49 10.66 63.43
N LEU A 717 3.26 10.18 63.26
CA LEU A 717 2.57 10.18 61.95
C LEU A 717 1.20 10.89 62.05
N THR A 718 1.22 12.21 62.22
CA THR A 718 0.02 13.04 61.96
C THR A 718 0.27 13.91 60.72
N ASP A 719 -0.81 14.31 60.04
CA ASP A 719 -0.76 15.05 58.77
C ASP A 719 0.25 16.21 58.80
N ASN A 720 1.05 16.31 57.73
CA ASN A 720 2.13 17.29 57.51
C ASN A 720 3.38 17.20 58.40
N VAL A 721 3.61 16.10 59.13
CA VAL A 721 4.83 15.92 59.94
C VAL A 721 6.02 15.31 59.16
N ILE A 722 5.77 14.58 58.07
CA ILE A 722 6.83 14.03 57.21
C ILE A 722 7.37 15.17 56.32
N ASP A 723 8.42 15.84 56.78
CA ASP A 723 9.23 16.75 55.96
C ASP A 723 10.40 16.00 55.28
N GLY A 724 11.18 16.72 54.47
CA GLY A 724 12.29 16.16 53.71
C GLY A 724 13.40 15.53 54.57
N ASP A 725 13.47 15.80 55.87
CA ASP A 725 14.45 15.20 56.78
C ASP A 725 14.03 13.78 57.21
N TYR A 726 12.75 13.41 57.03
CA TYR A 726 12.22 12.06 57.30
C TYR A 726 12.20 11.16 56.07
N ILE A 727 12.46 11.73 54.88
CA ILE A 727 12.52 11.00 53.62
C ILE A 727 13.98 10.90 53.22
N GLN A 728 14.56 9.70 53.32
CA GLN A 728 15.92 9.48 52.84
C GLN A 728 16.00 9.86 51.35
N ALA A 729 17.05 10.58 50.94
CA ALA A 729 17.22 10.99 49.56
C ALA A 729 17.07 9.78 48.61
N LEU A 730 16.24 9.92 47.57
CA LEU A 730 15.91 8.89 46.58
C LEU A 730 15.09 7.69 47.08
N SER A 731 14.60 7.70 48.33
CA SER A 731 13.77 6.60 48.84
C SER A 731 12.39 6.49 48.17
N ILE A 732 11.84 7.60 47.66
CA ILE A 732 10.58 7.62 46.91
C ILE A 732 10.83 7.24 45.44
N GLY A 733 10.93 5.94 45.18
CA GLY A 733 10.89 5.36 43.83
C GLY A 733 9.46 5.24 43.27
N SER A 734 9.35 4.77 42.02
CA SER A 734 8.06 4.62 41.31
C SER A 734 7.03 3.78 42.06
N ALA A 735 7.45 2.71 42.75
CA ALA A 735 6.57 1.87 43.55
C ALA A 735 5.87 2.60 44.72
N HIS A 736 6.38 3.75 45.13
CA HIS A 736 5.81 4.57 46.19
C HIS A 736 4.86 5.66 45.66
N ILE A 737 4.70 5.77 44.34
CA ILE A 737 3.90 6.80 43.67
C ILE A 737 2.78 6.09 42.91
N GLN A 738 1.53 6.36 43.28
CA GLN A 738 0.39 5.85 42.53
C GLN A 738 0.42 6.35 41.09
N GLU A 739 -0.11 5.54 40.18
CA GLU A 739 -0.26 5.92 38.77
C GLU A 739 -1.01 7.26 38.65
N ALA A 740 -0.51 8.15 37.80
CA ALA A 740 -1.03 9.52 37.59
C ALA A 740 -1.01 10.47 38.81
N ALA A 741 -0.38 10.11 39.95
CA ALA A 741 -0.28 11.00 41.11
C ALA A 741 0.46 12.32 40.78
N ILE A 742 1.39 12.31 39.82
CA ILE A 742 2.14 13.50 39.39
C ILE A 742 1.37 14.28 38.30
N GLY A 743 0.38 15.07 38.72
CA GLY A 743 -0.29 16.07 37.87
C GLY A 743 0.51 17.35 37.59
N THR A 744 -0.07 18.27 36.80
CA THR A 744 0.58 19.52 36.35
C THR A 744 1.00 20.45 37.49
N ALA A 745 0.27 20.45 38.62
CA ALA A 745 0.61 21.23 39.81
C ALA A 745 1.93 20.79 40.47
N HIS A 746 2.35 19.54 40.25
CA HIS A 746 3.58 18.96 40.81
C HIS A 746 4.81 19.19 39.90
N ILE A 747 4.60 19.68 38.66
CA ILE A 747 5.66 19.88 37.67
C ILE A 747 5.88 21.38 37.46
N GLN A 748 7.09 21.86 37.71
CA GLN A 748 7.42 23.26 37.46
C GLN A 748 7.37 23.58 35.96
N LYS A 749 7.06 24.84 35.63
CA LYS A 749 7.05 25.31 34.24
C LYS A 749 8.43 25.08 33.59
N ALA A 750 8.45 24.39 32.45
CA ALA A 750 9.65 23.98 31.71
C ALA A 750 10.58 22.99 32.45
N ALA A 751 10.08 22.25 33.44
CA ALA A 751 10.86 21.23 34.14
C ALA A 751 11.19 19.99 33.27
N ILE A 752 10.46 19.76 32.18
CA ILE A 752 10.70 18.67 31.24
C ILE A 752 11.62 19.19 30.11
N THR A 753 12.87 18.76 30.16
CA THR A 753 13.92 19.02 29.17
C THR A 753 14.06 17.85 28.20
N SER A 754 14.80 18.04 27.11
CA SER A 754 15.04 16.95 26.14
C SER A 754 15.69 15.72 26.75
N ALA A 755 16.45 15.85 27.85
CA ALA A 755 17.06 14.71 28.54
C ALA A 755 16.04 13.83 29.29
N GLN A 756 14.84 14.36 29.57
CA GLN A 756 13.75 13.65 30.24
C GLN A 756 12.72 13.10 29.24
N ILE A 757 12.95 13.30 27.93
CA ILE A 757 12.10 12.82 26.85
C ILE A 757 12.92 11.78 26.09
N ALA A 758 12.47 10.52 26.09
CA ALA A 758 13.12 9.48 25.31
C ALA A 758 13.06 9.81 23.80
N GLU A 759 14.01 9.29 23.03
CA GLU A 759 14.04 9.48 21.59
C GLU A 759 12.72 9.00 20.97
N ALA A 760 12.10 9.84 20.13
CA ALA A 760 10.78 9.62 19.52
C ALA A 760 9.55 9.53 20.47
N ALA A 761 9.68 9.84 21.77
CA ALA A 761 8.56 9.75 22.72
C ALA A 761 7.40 10.72 22.46
N ILE A 762 7.59 11.75 21.62
CA ILE A 762 6.52 12.69 21.25
C ILE A 762 5.83 12.21 19.98
N GLY A 763 4.74 11.45 20.16
CA GLY A 763 3.87 11.00 19.06
C GLY A 763 2.99 12.11 18.48
N THR A 764 2.30 11.80 17.38
CA THR A 764 1.46 12.76 16.62
C THR A 764 0.35 13.40 17.45
N ALA A 765 -0.25 12.66 18.39
CA ALA A 765 -1.29 13.18 19.28
C ALA A 765 -0.82 14.31 20.22
N ALA A 766 0.48 14.36 20.53
CA ALA A 766 1.09 15.41 21.34
C ALA A 766 1.46 16.66 20.52
N ILE A 767 1.38 16.60 19.18
CA ILE A 767 1.72 17.69 18.26
C ILE A 767 0.42 18.25 17.67
N GLN A 768 0.09 19.50 18.01
CA GLN A 768 -1.07 20.16 17.41
C GLN A 768 -0.93 20.31 15.89
N ASN A 769 -2.07 20.26 15.19
CA ASN A 769 -2.11 20.51 13.74
C ASN A 769 -1.40 21.84 13.40
N ALA A 770 -0.45 21.77 12.46
CA ALA A 770 0.40 22.89 12.02
C ALA A 770 1.38 23.47 13.07
N ALA A 771 1.64 22.79 14.19
CA ALA A 771 2.63 23.24 15.18
C ALA A 771 4.08 23.28 14.63
N ILE A 772 4.39 22.50 13.59
CA ILE A 772 5.70 22.48 12.94
C ILE A 772 5.81 23.64 11.93
N ALA A 773 6.25 24.80 12.41
CA ALA A 773 6.59 25.95 11.57
C ALA A 773 7.94 25.76 10.85
N LYS A 774 8.21 26.58 9.82
CA LYS A 774 9.49 26.58 9.08
C LYS A 774 10.73 26.69 9.98
N ALA A 775 10.63 27.42 11.10
CA ALA A 775 11.73 27.57 12.05
C ALA A 775 12.08 26.26 12.80
N HIS A 776 11.16 25.29 12.83
CA HIS A 776 11.36 23.98 13.45
C HIS A 776 12.00 22.96 12.50
N LEU A 777 12.19 23.30 11.23
CA LEU A 777 12.79 22.44 10.21
C LEU A 777 14.19 22.95 9.85
N LYS A 778 15.19 22.06 9.92
CA LYS A 778 16.54 22.37 9.39
C LYS A 778 16.46 22.54 7.87
N THR A 779 17.34 23.37 7.32
CA THR A 779 17.48 23.54 5.87
C THR A 779 17.75 22.18 5.22
N ALA A 780 16.96 21.85 4.19
CA ALA A 780 17.06 20.61 3.40
C ALA A 780 16.81 19.29 4.16
N ILE A 781 16.09 19.32 5.29
CA ILE A 781 15.73 18.09 6.03
C ILE A 781 14.64 17.25 5.32
N ILE A 782 13.84 17.86 4.43
CA ILE A 782 12.79 17.15 3.68
C ILE A 782 13.41 16.48 2.46
N ASP A 783 13.68 15.18 2.58
CA ASP A 783 14.12 14.30 1.49
C ASP A 783 12.97 13.42 0.95
N THR A 784 13.28 12.44 0.09
CA THR A 784 12.28 11.54 -0.49
C THR A 784 11.52 10.71 0.52
N VAL A 785 12.12 10.32 1.66
CA VAL A 785 11.41 9.51 2.67
C VAL A 785 10.38 10.34 3.45
N HIS A 786 10.51 11.67 3.42
CA HIS A 786 9.58 12.59 4.07
C HIS A 786 8.39 13.00 3.16
N ILE A 787 8.35 12.52 1.91
CA ILE A 787 7.35 12.88 0.90
C ILE A 787 6.69 11.59 0.42
N ILE A 788 5.42 11.38 0.78
CA ILE A 788 4.65 10.24 0.25
C ILE A 788 4.40 10.40 -1.26
N ASP A 789 4.25 9.28 -1.97
CA ASP A 789 4.00 9.27 -3.41
C ASP A 789 2.77 10.11 -3.77
N GLY A 790 2.95 11.06 -4.69
CA GLY A 790 1.88 11.98 -5.12
C GLY A 790 1.57 13.15 -4.18
N ALA A 791 2.28 13.32 -3.05
CA ALA A 791 2.03 14.41 -2.08
C ALA A 791 2.20 15.82 -2.67
N ILE A 792 3.06 15.96 -3.68
CA ILE A 792 3.33 17.22 -4.36
C ILE A 792 2.37 17.34 -5.55
N THR A 793 1.20 17.91 -5.30
CA THR A 793 0.20 18.22 -6.34
C THR A 793 0.57 19.48 -7.13
N ASN A 794 -0.04 19.68 -8.31
CA ASN A 794 0.28 20.76 -9.26
C ASN A 794 0.32 22.17 -8.64
N ALA A 795 -0.48 22.43 -7.61
CA ALA A 795 -0.54 23.75 -6.96
C ALA A 795 0.69 24.07 -6.09
N LYS A 796 1.51 23.07 -5.73
CA LYS A 796 2.65 23.23 -4.79
C LYS A 796 4.01 23.42 -5.47
N ILE A 797 4.08 23.36 -6.79
CA ILE A 797 5.32 23.53 -7.57
C ILE A 797 5.31 24.93 -8.21
N GLY A 798 5.98 25.91 -7.57
CA GLY A 798 6.06 27.27 -8.11
C GLY A 798 6.86 27.39 -9.42
N SER A 799 7.90 26.57 -9.57
CA SER A 799 8.66 26.42 -10.83
C SER A 799 9.44 25.11 -10.78
N LEU A 800 9.43 24.33 -11.87
CA LEU A 800 10.26 23.14 -12.04
C LEU A 800 11.16 23.33 -13.25
N SER A 801 12.46 23.08 -13.08
CA SER A 801 13.43 23.14 -14.16
C SER A 801 13.55 21.77 -14.82
N ALA A 802 13.48 21.73 -16.15
CA ALA A 802 13.39 20.49 -16.93
C ALA A 802 14.67 19.62 -16.86
N ASP A 803 15.82 20.22 -16.53
CA ASP A 803 17.11 19.54 -16.28
C ASP A 803 17.07 18.60 -15.07
N LYS A 804 16.07 18.74 -14.19
CA LYS A 804 15.88 17.86 -13.02
C LYS A 804 14.89 16.72 -13.26
N ILE A 805 14.30 16.64 -14.45
CA ILE A 805 13.33 15.60 -14.80
C ILE A 805 14.06 14.47 -15.54
N ASN A 806 14.59 13.50 -14.78
CA ASN A 806 15.39 12.39 -15.32
C ASN A 806 14.54 11.12 -15.58
N VAL A 807 13.27 11.30 -15.98
CA VAL A 807 12.35 10.19 -16.25
C VAL A 807 12.47 9.75 -17.71
N GLY A 808 12.51 8.43 -17.95
CA GLY A 808 12.71 7.88 -19.29
C GLY A 808 11.57 8.19 -20.27
N THR A 809 10.36 8.51 -19.79
CA THR A 809 9.21 8.87 -20.64
C THR A 809 8.28 9.82 -19.90
N LEU A 810 8.06 11.01 -20.47
CA LEU A 810 6.99 11.93 -20.07
C LEU A 810 5.76 11.65 -20.95
N LYS A 811 4.77 10.92 -20.41
CA LYS A 811 3.50 10.65 -21.09
C LYS A 811 2.41 11.56 -20.50
N GLY A 812 2.24 12.73 -21.08
CA GLY A 812 1.26 13.73 -20.63
C GLY A 812 0.55 14.39 -21.81
N ILE A 813 -0.78 14.40 -21.75
CA ILE A 813 -1.71 15.04 -22.71
C ILE A 813 -1.41 16.55 -22.84
N THR A 814 -1.41 17.02 -24.10
CA THR A 814 -1.39 18.41 -24.59
C THR A 814 -0.43 19.41 -23.92
N ILE A 815 0.67 19.76 -24.62
CA ILE A 815 1.53 20.91 -24.30
C ILE A 815 0.94 22.16 -24.98
N GLU A 816 0.15 22.95 -24.26
CA GLU A 816 -0.42 24.21 -24.75
C GLU A 816 0.39 25.43 -24.25
N GLY A 817 0.76 26.34 -25.15
CA GLY A 817 1.30 27.65 -24.79
C GLY A 817 2.81 27.77 -24.57
N VAL A 818 3.64 26.80 -24.97
CA VAL A 818 5.11 26.87 -24.83
C VAL A 818 5.84 26.68 -26.16
N VAL A 819 6.86 27.51 -26.40
CA VAL A 819 7.84 27.29 -27.48
C VAL A 819 8.68 26.06 -27.11
N ILE A 820 8.41 24.93 -27.76
CA ILE A 820 9.22 23.71 -27.60
C ILE A 820 10.51 23.88 -28.42
N ARG A 821 11.66 24.04 -27.74
CA ARG A 821 12.99 24.09 -28.36
C ARG A 821 13.69 22.74 -28.20
N GLY A 822 13.47 21.83 -29.15
CA GLY A 822 14.14 20.53 -29.24
C GLY A 822 14.93 20.41 -30.54
N SER A 823 16.02 19.64 -30.54
CA SER A 823 16.84 19.43 -31.73
C SER A 823 16.07 18.70 -32.84
N ARG A 824 15.19 17.75 -32.50
CA ARG A 824 14.46 16.91 -33.44
C ARG A 824 13.15 16.38 -32.84
N PHE A 825 12.02 16.59 -33.50
CA PHE A 825 10.76 15.88 -33.25
C PHE A 825 10.70 14.68 -34.18
N GLU A 826 10.51 13.45 -33.73
CA GLU A 826 10.49 12.27 -34.60
C GLU A 826 9.43 11.24 -34.18
N THR A 827 8.78 10.61 -35.15
CA THR A 827 7.83 9.51 -34.92
C THR A 827 8.56 8.20 -34.60
N THR A 828 8.13 7.45 -33.58
CA THR A 828 8.76 6.20 -33.12
C THR A 828 8.45 4.94 -33.96
N GLY A 829 8.21 5.07 -35.27
CA GLY A 829 7.70 3.96 -36.10
C GLY A 829 8.53 3.65 -37.34
N SER A 830 9.19 2.48 -37.35
CA SER A 830 9.78 1.78 -38.51
C SER A 830 10.99 2.43 -39.19
N SER A 831 12.01 1.64 -39.54
CA SER A 831 13.13 2.05 -40.40
C SER A 831 12.68 2.50 -41.80
N SER A 832 11.44 2.15 -42.19
CA SER A 832 10.85 2.49 -43.48
C SER A 832 10.06 3.80 -43.50
N LEU A 833 9.82 4.45 -42.35
CA LEU A 833 9.13 5.75 -42.31
C LEU A 833 9.75 6.65 -41.24
N LYS A 834 10.40 7.72 -41.68
CA LYS A 834 10.98 8.73 -40.77
C LYS A 834 10.30 10.05 -41.03
N SER A 835 9.68 10.64 -40.03
CA SER A 835 9.17 12.01 -40.12
C SER A 835 9.75 12.81 -38.98
N TYR A 836 10.43 13.90 -39.30
CA TYR A 836 11.01 14.75 -38.27
C TYR A 836 11.01 16.24 -38.58
N ILE A 837 11.02 17.04 -37.52
CA ILE A 837 11.22 18.50 -37.57
C ILE A 837 12.50 18.80 -36.79
N GLU A 838 13.52 19.33 -37.45
CA GLU A 838 14.83 19.64 -36.88
C GLU A 838 15.30 21.02 -37.36
N ALA A 839 15.56 21.92 -36.41
CA ALA A 839 15.94 23.31 -36.68
C ALA A 839 14.99 24.03 -37.67
N ASN A 840 15.44 24.25 -38.90
CA ASN A 840 14.69 24.91 -39.98
C ASN A 840 14.23 23.93 -41.07
N VAL A 841 14.20 22.63 -40.78
CA VAL A 841 13.89 21.54 -41.71
C VAL A 841 12.69 20.74 -41.22
N ILE A 842 11.72 20.51 -42.10
CA ILE A 842 10.67 19.49 -41.94
C ILE A 842 10.98 18.39 -42.96
N SER A 843 11.15 17.16 -42.52
CA SER A 843 11.51 16.02 -43.37
C SER A 843 10.51 14.88 -43.20
N GLN A 844 10.16 14.25 -44.32
CA GLN A 844 9.42 13.01 -44.36
C GLN A 844 10.10 12.08 -45.36
N TYR A 845 10.54 10.92 -44.87
CA TYR A 845 11.20 9.89 -45.64
C TYR A 845 10.38 8.60 -45.57
N ARG A 846 10.13 7.98 -46.72
CA ARG A 846 9.46 6.69 -46.84
C ARG A 846 10.28 5.77 -47.73
N LYS A 847 10.61 4.59 -47.22
CA LYS A 847 11.23 3.51 -47.98
C LYS A 847 10.15 2.54 -48.45
N PHE A 848 10.08 2.29 -49.75
CA PHE A 848 9.08 1.37 -50.33
C PHE A 848 9.58 -0.09 -50.35
N ASN A 849 10.86 -0.30 -50.65
CA ASN A 849 11.52 -1.61 -50.73
C ASN A 849 13.04 -1.44 -50.54
N TYR A 850 13.89 -2.45 -50.82
CA TYR A 850 15.34 -2.38 -50.55
C TYR A 850 16.05 -1.22 -51.27
N SER A 851 15.63 -0.90 -52.48
CA SER A 851 16.22 0.10 -53.37
C SER A 851 15.44 1.42 -53.42
N ASP A 852 14.11 1.41 -53.44
CA ASP A 852 13.33 2.62 -53.71
C ASP A 852 12.91 3.41 -52.46
N TYR A 853 13.00 4.73 -52.55
CA TYR A 853 12.56 5.68 -51.52
C TYR A 853 11.89 6.93 -52.08
N GLU A 854 11.14 7.60 -51.21
CA GLU A 854 10.63 8.95 -51.39
C GLU A 854 11.02 9.82 -50.20
N GLU A 855 11.47 11.04 -50.46
CA GLU A 855 11.83 12.02 -49.44
C GLU A 855 11.23 13.39 -49.76
N LEU A 856 10.52 13.97 -48.80
CA LEU A 856 10.06 15.34 -48.79
C LEU A 856 10.89 16.13 -47.78
N THR A 857 11.52 17.20 -48.23
CA THR A 857 12.29 18.11 -47.38
C THR A 857 11.82 19.54 -47.59
N ILE A 858 11.33 20.17 -46.52
CA ILE A 858 10.91 21.57 -46.48
C ILE A 858 11.92 22.32 -45.64
N THR A 859 12.51 23.36 -46.20
CA THR A 859 13.40 24.29 -45.49
C THR A 859 12.89 25.71 -45.61
N SER A 860 13.53 26.65 -44.90
CA SER A 860 13.28 28.09 -45.11
C SER A 860 13.59 28.48 -46.56
N GLY A 861 12.57 28.53 -47.41
CA GLY A 861 12.64 28.96 -48.80
C GLY A 861 12.74 27.87 -49.87
N SER A 862 12.60 26.57 -49.51
CA SER A 862 12.57 25.48 -50.49
C SER A 862 11.67 24.32 -50.05
N ILE A 863 10.89 23.76 -50.98
CA ILE A 863 10.20 22.48 -50.86
C ILE A 863 10.80 21.55 -51.90
N VAL A 864 11.38 20.43 -51.45
CA VAL A 864 12.01 19.43 -52.31
C VAL A 864 11.30 18.11 -52.11
N GLN A 865 10.76 17.54 -53.19
CA GLN A 865 10.31 16.16 -53.24
C GLN A 865 11.24 15.35 -54.14
N GLU A 866 11.76 14.26 -53.61
CA GLU A 866 12.68 13.36 -54.29
C GLU A 866 12.14 11.94 -54.33
N TYR A 867 12.31 11.29 -55.47
CA TYR A 867 12.11 9.85 -55.65
C TYR A 867 13.39 9.25 -56.23
N GLY A 868 13.92 8.22 -55.57
CA GLY A 868 15.21 7.63 -55.93
C GLY A 868 15.31 6.13 -55.67
N SER A 869 16.33 5.52 -56.27
CA SER A 869 16.75 4.13 -56.03
C SER A 869 18.19 4.11 -55.47
N LEU A 870 18.39 3.42 -54.35
CA LEU A 870 19.66 3.11 -53.69
C LEU A 870 20.36 1.99 -54.46
N ASP A 871 21.11 2.31 -55.52
CA ASP A 871 21.97 1.34 -56.20
C ASP A 871 23.39 1.40 -55.60
N ASN A 872 23.84 0.29 -55.01
CA ASN A 872 25.16 0.17 -54.35
C ASN A 872 26.28 -0.27 -55.31
N SER A 873 26.00 -0.49 -56.60
CA SER A 873 26.96 -1.13 -57.52
C SER A 873 27.66 -0.18 -58.48
N ASP A 874 27.03 0.93 -58.86
CA ASP A 874 27.61 1.92 -59.77
C ASP A 874 27.11 3.30 -59.34
N ASN A 875 28.03 4.26 -59.19
CA ASN A 875 27.85 5.60 -58.60
C ASN A 875 26.87 6.54 -59.38
N LYS A 876 25.75 6.04 -59.89
CA LYS A 876 24.73 6.75 -60.65
C LYS A 876 23.42 6.83 -59.87
N GLU A 877 23.27 7.90 -59.10
CA GLU A 877 22.02 8.27 -58.44
C GLU A 877 20.93 8.62 -59.47
N MET A 878 19.93 7.76 -59.61
CA MET A 878 18.73 8.07 -60.40
C MET A 878 17.77 8.93 -59.56
N LYS A 879 18.03 10.24 -59.47
CA LYS A 879 17.20 11.19 -58.71
C LYS A 879 16.17 11.89 -59.59
N LYS A 880 14.89 11.54 -59.42
CA LYS A 880 13.78 12.38 -59.86
C LYS A 880 13.51 13.39 -58.75
N LYS A 881 13.66 14.67 -59.06
CA LYS A 881 13.52 15.74 -58.06
C LYS A 881 12.58 16.82 -58.57
N ALA A 882 11.61 17.17 -57.75
CA ALA A 882 10.81 18.37 -57.89
C ALA A 882 11.19 19.34 -56.77
N GLU A 883 11.72 20.50 -57.13
CA GLU A 883 12.10 21.54 -56.19
C GLU A 883 11.32 22.81 -56.48
N VAL A 884 10.68 23.35 -55.45
CA VAL A 884 10.08 24.69 -55.45
C VAL A 884 10.90 25.57 -54.53
N SER A 885 11.67 26.49 -55.08
CA SER A 885 12.50 27.40 -54.29
C SER A 885 12.55 28.79 -54.91
N ARG A 886 12.41 29.82 -54.08
CA ARG A 886 12.55 31.24 -54.48
C ARG A 886 11.75 31.66 -55.74
N GLY A 887 10.57 31.10 -55.95
CA GLY A 887 9.71 31.39 -57.12
C GLY A 887 10.01 30.55 -58.37
N ALA A 888 10.95 29.61 -58.30
CA ALA A 888 11.24 28.68 -59.39
C ALA A 888 10.71 27.27 -59.06
N VAL A 889 10.24 26.57 -60.09
CA VAL A 889 9.96 25.14 -60.07
C VAL A 889 11.01 24.45 -60.94
N LYS A 890 11.84 23.61 -60.34
CA LYS A 890 12.85 22.82 -61.04
C LYS A 890 12.46 21.35 -61.02
N LEU A 891 12.45 20.74 -62.19
CA LEU A 891 12.27 19.30 -62.40
C LEU A 891 13.57 18.73 -62.98
N SER A 892 14.12 17.69 -62.35
CA SER A 892 15.31 16.99 -62.87
C SER A 892 15.10 15.48 -62.88
N ASN A 893 15.68 14.82 -63.89
CA ASN A 893 15.51 13.40 -64.14
C ASN A 893 16.86 12.66 -64.18
N GLY A 894 17.61 12.69 -63.08
CA GLY A 894 18.88 11.96 -62.93
C GLY A 894 20.09 12.56 -63.67
N PRO A 895 21.24 11.85 -63.68
CA PRO A 895 22.55 12.37 -64.15
C PRO A 895 22.64 12.51 -65.68
N ASP A 896 21.87 11.70 -66.40
CA ASP A 896 21.86 11.63 -67.87
C ASP A 896 20.54 12.18 -68.48
N GLY A 897 19.64 12.72 -67.65
CA GLY A 897 18.34 13.25 -68.08
C GLY A 897 18.30 14.78 -68.10
N ALA A 898 17.62 15.34 -69.12
CA ALA A 898 17.47 16.79 -69.24
C ALA A 898 16.83 17.38 -67.98
N SER A 899 17.46 18.43 -67.44
CA SER A 899 16.91 19.22 -66.35
C SER A 899 16.03 20.33 -66.95
N VAL A 900 14.80 20.47 -66.45
CA VAL A 900 13.88 21.53 -66.86
C VAL A 900 13.63 22.42 -65.66
N ARG A 901 14.07 23.68 -65.72
CA ARG A 901 13.81 24.69 -64.69
C ARG A 901 12.84 25.71 -65.25
N MET A 902 11.69 25.86 -64.62
CA MET A 902 10.74 26.92 -64.88
C MET A 902 10.86 27.96 -63.77
N GLU A 903 11.32 29.16 -64.09
CA GLU A 903 11.32 30.30 -63.17
C GLU A 903 10.08 31.14 -63.42
N ILE A 904 9.31 31.39 -62.37
CA ILE A 904 8.15 32.28 -62.40
C ILE A 904 8.44 33.38 -61.38
N ALA A 905 8.82 34.56 -61.86
CA ALA A 905 9.15 35.66 -60.96
C ALA A 905 8.43 36.94 -61.35
N ALA A 906 7.98 37.66 -60.33
CA ALA A 906 7.68 39.09 -60.40
C ALA A 906 8.91 39.81 -59.85
N LYS A 907 9.61 40.57 -60.68
CA LYS A 907 10.83 41.28 -60.26
C LYS A 907 10.45 42.66 -59.71
N GLU A 908 10.82 42.95 -58.46
CA GLU A 908 10.86 44.34 -57.95
C GLU A 908 12.23 44.99 -58.25
N ASN A 909 12.18 46.27 -58.58
CA ASN A 909 13.13 46.96 -59.46
C ASN A 909 14.48 47.34 -58.82
N ARG A 910 15.52 47.48 -59.67
CA ARG A 910 16.45 48.63 -59.59
C ARG A 910 16.83 49.11 -61.00
N GLU A 911 16.36 50.34 -61.26
CA GLU A 911 16.82 51.38 -62.19
C GLU A 911 16.90 51.07 -63.69
N SER A 912 15.82 51.40 -64.40
CA SER A 912 15.84 51.73 -65.84
C SER A 912 14.76 52.76 -66.15
N THR A 913 15.15 53.86 -66.80
CA THR A 913 14.32 55.05 -67.08
C THR A 913 13.30 54.89 -68.23
N SER A 914 13.10 53.68 -68.75
CA SER A 914 12.16 53.41 -69.86
C SER A 914 10.95 52.55 -69.49
N GLY A 915 10.71 52.28 -68.21
CA GLY A 915 9.43 51.84 -67.65
C GLY A 915 8.79 50.60 -68.28
N TYR A 916 9.11 49.41 -67.76
CA TYR A 916 8.25 48.22 -67.87
C TYR A 916 8.39 47.32 -66.64
N ASP A 917 7.32 47.25 -65.83
CA ASP A 917 7.12 46.27 -64.74
C ASP A 917 6.30 45.09 -65.28
N GLY A 918 6.77 43.85 -65.11
CA GLY A 918 6.09 42.67 -65.62
C GLY A 918 6.50 41.36 -64.98
N ALA A 919 5.52 40.49 -64.72
CA ALA A 919 5.78 39.08 -64.38
C ALA A 919 6.39 38.37 -65.60
N TYR A 920 7.38 37.50 -65.36
CA TYR A 920 7.98 36.69 -66.40
C TYR A 920 7.95 35.20 -66.06
N ILE A 921 7.84 34.39 -67.11
CA ILE A 921 8.03 32.94 -67.06
C ILE A 921 9.22 32.61 -67.93
N GLU A 922 10.27 32.02 -67.36
CA GLU A 922 11.43 31.56 -68.11
C GLU A 922 11.58 30.06 -67.93
N ILE A 923 11.73 29.34 -69.05
CA ILE A 923 12.00 27.91 -69.05
C ILE A 923 13.42 27.70 -69.54
N TYR A 924 14.20 27.05 -68.70
CA TYR A 924 15.56 26.64 -68.96
C TYR A 924 15.60 25.13 -69.12
N ARG A 925 16.39 24.66 -70.09
CA ARG A 925 16.76 23.27 -70.22
C ARG A 925 18.28 23.17 -70.12
N ASP A 926 18.78 22.42 -69.15
CA ASP A 926 20.22 22.25 -68.90
C ASP A 926 20.94 23.61 -68.74
N ASP A 927 20.32 24.48 -67.93
CA ASP A 927 20.74 25.87 -67.63
C ASP A 927 20.83 26.81 -68.84
N VAL A 928 20.41 26.35 -70.03
CA VAL A 928 20.23 27.20 -71.22
C VAL A 928 18.79 27.72 -71.25
N LYS A 929 18.61 29.04 -71.33
CA LYS A 929 17.28 29.66 -71.48
C LYS A 929 16.69 29.24 -72.83
N ARG A 930 15.59 28.49 -72.80
CA ARG A 930 14.91 27.99 -74.01
C ARG A 930 13.67 28.80 -74.35
N LEU A 931 12.95 29.24 -73.31
CA LEU A 931 11.71 30.01 -73.45
C LEU A 931 11.71 31.17 -72.46
N SER A 932 11.26 32.35 -72.89
CA SER A 932 10.93 33.46 -72.00
C SER A 932 9.61 34.08 -72.44
N ILE A 933 8.70 34.21 -71.48
CA ILE A 933 7.45 34.98 -71.62
C ILE A 933 7.63 36.19 -70.72
N LEU A 934 7.76 37.35 -71.34
CA LEU A 934 7.89 38.64 -70.68
C LEU A 934 6.65 39.46 -71.05
N TYR A 935 5.74 39.64 -70.10
CA TYR A 935 4.50 40.39 -70.32
C TYR A 935 3.67 39.83 -71.51
N ASP A 936 3.67 40.54 -72.64
CA ASP A 936 3.01 40.23 -73.90
C ASP A 936 4.01 39.86 -75.01
N THR A 937 5.19 39.34 -74.64
CA THR A 937 6.26 38.97 -75.57
C THR A 937 6.74 37.55 -75.30
N LEU A 938 6.69 36.70 -76.33
CA LEU A 938 7.27 35.35 -76.34
C LEU A 938 8.63 35.37 -77.05
N THR A 939 9.67 34.85 -76.39
CA THR A 939 11.03 34.78 -76.93
C THR A 939 11.58 33.36 -76.84
N VAL A 940 12.18 32.88 -77.94
CA VAL A 940 12.89 31.59 -78.05
C VAL A 940 14.34 31.90 -78.44
N SER A 941 15.32 31.25 -77.81
CA SER A 941 16.73 31.69 -77.85
C SER A 941 17.73 30.73 -78.48
N ASP A 942 17.35 29.52 -78.88
CA ASP A 942 18.25 28.55 -79.54
C ASP A 942 17.91 28.37 -81.04
N PRO A 943 18.88 28.47 -81.97
CA PRO A 943 18.66 28.31 -83.41
C PRO A 943 18.41 26.87 -83.91
N TYR A 944 18.57 25.82 -83.09
CA TYR A 944 18.53 24.42 -83.57
C TYR A 944 17.35 23.55 -83.09
N GLU A 945 16.43 24.04 -82.24
CA GLU A 945 15.28 23.27 -81.76
C GLU A 945 13.93 23.84 -82.25
N THR A 946 13.03 22.96 -82.70
CA THR A 946 11.67 23.33 -83.10
C THR A 946 10.78 23.51 -81.86
N PHE A 947 10.32 24.73 -81.59
CA PHE A 947 9.35 25.00 -80.52
C PHE A 947 7.92 24.75 -81.04
N ARG A 948 7.17 23.88 -80.36
CA ARG A 948 5.79 23.49 -80.72
C ARG A 948 4.81 23.85 -79.62
N ILE A 949 3.76 24.59 -79.96
CA ILE A 949 2.60 24.83 -79.09
C ILE A 949 1.48 23.90 -79.58
N LEU A 950 0.99 23.02 -78.71
CA LEU A 950 -0.09 22.07 -79.01
C LEU A 950 -1.31 22.43 -78.14
N GLY A 951 -2.45 22.70 -78.76
CA GLY A 951 -3.71 22.98 -78.07
C GLY A 951 -4.90 22.70 -78.98
N GLU A 952 -6.01 22.20 -78.41
CA GLU A 952 -7.24 21.90 -79.17
C GLU A 952 -7.98 23.15 -79.63
N GLU A 953 -7.98 24.21 -78.81
CA GLU A 953 -8.39 25.56 -79.19
C GLU A 953 -7.34 26.55 -78.67
N VAL A 954 -6.59 27.16 -79.58
CA VAL A 954 -5.71 28.28 -79.24
C VAL A 954 -6.48 29.57 -79.55
N ASP A 955 -7.00 30.26 -78.52
CA ASP A 955 -7.61 31.59 -78.68
C ASP A 955 -6.51 32.65 -78.84
N TRP A 956 -6.27 33.04 -80.08
CA TRP A 956 -5.22 33.98 -80.46
C TRP A 956 -5.50 35.43 -80.02
N ARG A 957 -6.65 35.72 -79.40
CA ARG A 957 -6.92 37.06 -78.82
C ARG A 957 -6.03 37.36 -77.62
N TRP A 958 -5.49 36.33 -76.95
CA TRP A 958 -4.72 36.47 -75.71
C TRP A 958 -3.23 36.17 -75.90
N ALA A 959 -2.78 35.95 -77.14
CA ALA A 959 -1.36 35.80 -77.44
C ALA A 959 -0.64 37.17 -77.39
N ALA A 960 0.57 37.14 -76.82
CA ALA A 960 1.59 38.18 -76.86
C ALA A 960 1.49 39.14 -78.06
N ARG A 961 1.38 40.47 -77.82
CA ARG A 961 1.32 41.51 -78.89
C ARG A 961 2.57 41.51 -79.79
N SER A 962 3.68 40.91 -79.34
CA SER A 962 4.96 40.87 -80.05
C SER A 962 5.62 39.48 -79.98
N LEU A 963 6.09 38.94 -81.10
CA LEU A 963 6.98 37.76 -81.14
C LEU A 963 8.41 38.21 -81.46
N TYR A 964 9.39 37.84 -80.64
CA TYR A 964 10.80 38.22 -80.83
C TYR A 964 11.66 36.96 -80.99
N MET A 965 12.35 36.86 -82.13
CA MET A 965 13.22 35.73 -82.48
C MET A 965 14.64 36.25 -82.62
N SER A 966 15.61 35.62 -81.96
CA SER A 966 17.02 35.97 -82.08
C SER A 966 17.74 34.97 -83.00
N GLY A 967 17.64 35.16 -84.32
CA GLY A 967 18.31 34.34 -85.33
C GLY A 967 17.36 33.62 -86.30
N GLU A 968 17.91 32.80 -87.20
CA GLU A 968 17.13 31.89 -88.07
C GLU A 968 16.51 30.78 -87.20
N GLN A 969 15.27 30.98 -86.78
CA GLN A 969 14.51 30.01 -85.98
C GLN A 969 13.26 29.57 -86.74
N ASN A 970 12.87 28.30 -86.61
CA ASN A 970 11.59 27.78 -87.12
C ASN A 970 10.64 27.57 -85.95
N ILE A 971 9.60 28.41 -85.83
CA ILE A 971 8.49 28.19 -84.91
C ILE A 971 7.34 27.60 -85.72
N GLU A 972 6.88 26.40 -85.34
CA GLU A 972 5.77 25.71 -85.98
C GLU A 972 4.52 25.85 -85.10
N PHE A 973 3.58 26.68 -85.52
CA PHE A 973 2.26 26.78 -84.89
C PHE A 973 1.31 25.79 -85.56
N TYR A 974 0.77 24.83 -84.79
CA TYR A 974 -0.18 23.85 -85.30
C TYR A 974 -1.60 24.24 -84.91
N SER A 975 -2.42 24.54 -85.92
CA SER A 975 -3.88 24.52 -85.83
C SER A 975 -4.39 23.92 -87.14
N ASN A 976 -5.06 22.77 -87.08
CA ASN A 976 -5.71 22.11 -88.22
C ASN A 976 -4.89 22.09 -89.54
N GLY A 977 -3.64 21.64 -89.48
CA GLY A 977 -2.90 21.18 -90.66
C GLY A 977 -2.41 22.24 -91.65
N LYS A 978 -2.29 23.52 -91.27
CA LYS A 978 -1.63 24.55 -92.09
C LYS A 978 -0.51 25.25 -91.33
N ALA A 979 0.72 25.14 -91.83
CA ALA A 979 1.88 25.83 -91.28
C ALA A 979 1.94 27.29 -91.76
N SER A 980 2.23 28.22 -90.84
CA SER A 980 2.58 29.61 -91.16
C SER A 980 3.90 29.94 -90.48
N ILE A 981 4.90 30.40 -91.24
CA ILE A 981 6.28 30.68 -90.77
C ILE A 981 6.47 32.20 -90.66
N TYR A 982 7.10 32.66 -89.57
CA TYR A 982 7.57 34.05 -89.40
C TYR A 982 9.11 34.07 -89.28
N SER A 983 9.75 35.03 -89.94
CA SER A 983 11.17 35.35 -89.79
C SER A 983 11.34 36.87 -89.74
N LYS A 984 12.25 37.37 -88.88
CA LYS A 984 12.44 38.80 -88.60
C LYS A 984 13.79 39.27 -89.13
N ASN A 985 13.83 39.80 -90.35
CA ASN A 985 14.97 40.60 -90.83
C ASN A 985 14.51 42.03 -91.13
N LYS A 986 15.30 43.04 -90.73
CA LYS A 986 15.01 44.49 -90.79
C LYS A 986 14.96 45.09 -92.22
N GLY A 987 14.54 44.32 -93.22
CA GLY A 987 14.35 44.79 -94.58
C GLY A 987 13.43 43.83 -95.32
N TRP A 988 12.14 44.16 -95.34
CA TRP A 988 11.06 43.43 -96.03
C TRP A 988 10.89 41.96 -95.61
N ASN A 989 9.81 41.66 -94.87
CA ASN A 989 9.46 40.28 -94.52
C ASN A 989 8.79 39.61 -95.72
N ARG A 990 9.22 38.38 -96.07
CA ARG A 990 8.71 37.61 -97.22
C ARG A 990 7.67 36.59 -96.75
N ILE A 991 6.46 36.64 -97.31
CA ILE A 991 5.48 35.55 -97.20
C ILE A 991 5.52 34.79 -98.53
N SER A 992 6.09 33.58 -98.51
CA SER A 992 6.13 32.70 -99.67
C SER A 992 4.93 31.76 -99.61
N LEU A 993 3.80 32.15 -100.23
CA LEU A 993 2.68 31.24 -100.45
C LEU A 993 3.04 30.36 -101.65
N THR A 994 3.07 29.04 -101.47
CA THR A 994 3.21 28.10 -102.58
C THR A 994 2.04 28.30 -103.56
N PRO A 995 2.27 28.59 -104.85
CA PRO A 995 1.18 28.98 -105.73
C PRO A 995 0.45 27.74 -106.27
N PHE A 996 -0.87 27.71 -106.14
CA PHE A 996 -1.75 26.92 -107.01
C PHE A 996 -2.72 27.87 -107.69
N PHE A 997 -2.34 28.37 -108.86
CA PHE A 997 -3.29 28.88 -109.84
C PHE A 997 -3.13 28.04 -111.11
N THR A 998 -4.18 27.29 -111.45
CA THR A 998 -4.24 26.45 -112.64
C THR A 998 -4.67 27.27 -113.85
N HIS A 999 -3.86 27.31 -114.90
CA HIS A 999 -4.29 27.70 -116.24
C HIS A 999 -3.54 26.89 -117.31
N THR A 1000 -4.22 26.61 -118.41
CA THR A 1000 -3.73 25.90 -119.59
C THR A 1000 -2.60 26.68 -120.29
N GLY A 1001 -1.38 26.14 -120.29
CA GLY A 1001 -0.33 26.54 -121.25
C GLY A 1001 1.00 27.06 -120.71
N GLY A 1002 1.28 27.04 -119.40
CA GLY A 1002 2.63 27.33 -118.87
C GLY A 1002 2.67 27.62 -117.36
N GLN A 1003 3.80 27.32 -116.71
CA GLN A 1003 4.03 27.58 -115.28
C GLN A 1003 4.32 29.07 -115.00
N TRP A 1004 3.70 29.61 -113.96
CA TRP A 1004 4.02 30.95 -113.46
C TRP A 1004 5.36 30.93 -112.70
N GLY A 1005 6.17 31.97 -112.87
CA GLY A 1005 7.25 32.31 -111.95
C GLY A 1005 6.69 32.90 -110.65
N TYR A 1006 7.37 32.63 -109.54
CA TYR A 1006 6.97 32.93 -108.16
C TYR A 1006 6.37 34.34 -107.96
N ALA A 1007 5.30 34.42 -107.17
CA ALA A 1007 4.75 35.68 -106.68
C ALA A 1007 5.07 35.83 -105.18
N ASP A 1008 5.90 36.81 -104.84
CA ASP A 1008 6.27 37.13 -103.45
C ASP A 1008 5.41 38.28 -102.94
N TRP A 1009 4.75 38.07 -101.79
CA TRP A 1009 4.19 39.17 -101.01
C TRP A 1009 5.22 39.60 -99.97
N ARG A 1010 5.58 40.88 -99.97
CA ARG A 1010 6.49 41.45 -98.98
C ARG A 1010 5.79 42.55 -98.22
N TYR A 1011 6.00 42.59 -96.91
CA TYR A 1011 5.57 43.73 -96.11
C TYR A 1011 6.71 44.32 -95.30
N ASN A 1012 6.60 45.61 -95.01
CA ASN A 1012 7.56 46.31 -94.15
C ASN A 1012 6.88 46.85 -92.89
N GLU A 1013 7.70 47.32 -91.95
CA GLU A 1013 7.27 47.85 -90.66
C GLU A 1013 6.42 49.13 -90.74
N TYR A 1014 6.14 49.66 -91.93
CA TYR A 1014 5.28 50.82 -92.15
C TYR A 1014 3.90 50.46 -92.74
N GLY A 1015 3.58 49.17 -92.91
CA GLY A 1015 2.26 48.71 -93.41
C GLY A 1015 2.14 48.67 -94.94
N PHE A 1016 3.25 48.75 -95.67
CA PHE A 1016 3.25 48.58 -97.12
C PHE A 1016 3.25 47.10 -97.48
N VAL A 1017 2.40 46.70 -98.42
CA VAL A 1017 2.42 45.37 -99.03
C VAL A 1017 2.83 45.51 -100.50
N GLU A 1018 3.93 44.89 -100.89
CA GLU A 1018 4.44 44.84 -102.26
C GLU A 1018 4.24 43.42 -102.81
N LEU A 1019 3.58 43.32 -103.97
CA LEU A 1019 3.54 42.09 -104.77
C LEU A 1019 4.61 42.19 -105.84
N ARG A 1020 5.53 41.21 -105.89
CA ARG A 1020 6.48 41.06 -107.00
C ARG A 1020 6.34 39.70 -107.65
N GLY A 1021 6.19 39.67 -108.97
CA GLY A 1021 6.24 38.46 -109.77
C GLY A 1021 6.84 38.71 -111.15
N GLU A 1022 7.66 37.77 -111.63
CA GLU A 1022 8.27 37.79 -112.96
C GLU A 1022 7.79 36.56 -113.74
N VAL A 1023 7.21 36.76 -114.92
CA VAL A 1023 6.85 35.66 -115.83
C VAL A 1023 7.97 35.51 -116.87
N LYS A 1024 8.68 34.38 -116.87
CA LYS A 1024 9.72 34.05 -117.85
C LYS A 1024 9.34 32.77 -118.61
N GLY A 1025 9.06 32.89 -119.91
CA GLY A 1025 8.85 31.74 -120.81
C GLY A 1025 7.98 32.06 -122.03
N THR A 1026 8.42 31.56 -123.19
CA THR A 1026 7.88 31.55 -124.57
C THR A 1026 6.57 32.27 -124.92
N THR A 1027 6.65 33.03 -126.03
CA THR A 1027 5.62 33.75 -126.80
C THR A 1027 4.17 33.41 -126.49
N TYR A 1028 3.45 34.36 -125.88
CA TYR A 1028 2.02 34.26 -125.62
C TYR A 1028 1.27 35.26 -126.49
N THR A 1029 0.14 34.83 -127.09
CA THR A 1029 -0.83 35.71 -127.75
C THR A 1029 -2.20 35.38 -127.16
N GLY A 1030 -2.73 36.29 -126.34
CA GLY A 1030 -4.01 36.15 -125.64
C GLY A 1030 -4.19 37.23 -124.58
N ASP A 1031 -5.44 37.48 -124.17
CA ASP A 1031 -5.78 38.47 -123.15
C ASP A 1031 -5.40 37.96 -121.74
N LEU A 1032 -4.78 38.81 -120.90
CA LEU A 1032 -4.43 38.48 -119.52
C LEU A 1032 -5.49 39.04 -118.57
N GLU A 1033 -6.18 38.17 -117.84
CA GLU A 1033 -7.21 38.54 -116.85
C GLU A 1033 -6.68 38.29 -115.42
N ILE A 1034 -6.52 39.37 -114.64
CA ILE A 1034 -6.10 39.29 -113.23
C ILE A 1034 -7.36 39.27 -112.35
N GLY A 1035 -7.59 38.16 -111.64
CA GLY A 1035 -8.81 37.90 -110.86
C GLY A 1035 -9.06 38.85 -109.68
N LYS A 1036 -10.32 38.83 -109.18
CA LYS A 1036 -10.88 39.73 -108.15
C LYS A 1036 -10.04 39.81 -106.85
N ILE A 1037 -9.87 41.03 -106.34
CA ILE A 1037 -9.33 41.31 -104.99
C ILE A 1037 -10.43 41.00 -103.95
N PRO A 1038 -10.16 40.21 -102.88
CA PRO A 1038 -11.16 39.94 -101.83
C PRO A 1038 -11.54 41.21 -101.05
N THR A 1039 -12.84 41.40 -100.77
CA THR A 1039 -13.34 42.42 -99.82
C THR A 1039 -14.16 41.73 -98.72
N PRO A 1040 -14.08 42.13 -97.44
CA PRO A 1040 -14.70 41.38 -96.35
C PRO A 1040 -15.97 42.01 -95.77
N ASP A 1041 -16.67 41.26 -94.90
CA ASP A 1041 -18.08 41.41 -94.55
C ASP A 1041 -18.35 41.76 -93.06
N LYS A 1042 -19.64 41.73 -92.66
CA LYS A 1042 -20.24 42.44 -91.52
C LYS A 1042 -19.82 41.99 -90.10
N ASN A 1043 -18.86 41.06 -89.96
CA ASN A 1043 -18.36 40.59 -88.65
C ASN A 1043 -16.96 41.12 -88.29
N GLY A 1044 -16.53 42.24 -88.88
CA GLY A 1044 -15.36 42.99 -88.39
C GLY A 1044 -14.00 42.42 -88.78
N ALA A 1045 -13.92 41.72 -89.90
CA ALA A 1045 -12.66 41.66 -90.66
C ALA A 1045 -12.70 42.75 -91.74
N TRP A 1046 -11.87 43.78 -91.58
CA TRP A 1046 -11.42 44.83 -92.53
C TRP A 1046 -12.40 45.51 -93.52
N ILE A 1047 -12.78 46.77 -93.27
CA ILE A 1047 -12.93 47.77 -94.36
C ILE A 1047 -12.26 49.08 -93.94
N CYS A 1048 -11.34 49.57 -94.78
CA CYS A 1048 -10.76 50.90 -94.71
C CYS A 1048 -11.57 51.82 -95.65
N SER A 1049 -12.21 52.86 -95.11
CA SER A 1049 -12.89 53.89 -95.91
C SER A 1049 -11.96 55.07 -96.17
N ASN A 1050 -11.48 55.21 -97.40
CA ASN A 1050 -11.65 56.42 -98.22
C ASN A 1050 -10.89 56.25 -99.54
N GLY A 1051 -11.64 56.42 -100.62
CA GLY A 1051 -11.18 56.16 -101.98
C GLY A 1051 -9.92 56.91 -102.36
N ARG A 1052 -8.91 56.15 -102.79
CA ARG A 1052 -7.99 56.36 -103.93
C ARG A 1052 -6.77 55.47 -103.70
N SER A 1053 -6.86 54.20 -104.11
CA SER A 1053 -5.73 53.29 -104.16
C SER A 1053 -5.63 52.73 -105.57
N GLY A 1054 -4.96 53.46 -106.47
CA GLY A 1054 -4.69 52.96 -107.82
C GLY A 1054 -3.59 51.91 -107.78
N LEU A 1055 -3.86 50.69 -108.23
CA LEU A 1055 -2.82 49.71 -108.54
C LEU A 1055 -2.10 50.19 -109.81
N ARG A 1056 -0.89 50.74 -109.67
CA ARG A 1056 -0.08 51.15 -110.82
C ARG A 1056 0.67 49.92 -111.35
N VAL A 1057 0.12 49.28 -112.38
CA VAL A 1057 0.82 48.21 -113.09
C VAL A 1057 1.64 48.84 -114.21
N GLN A 1058 2.97 48.74 -114.13
CA GLN A 1058 3.84 49.22 -115.20
C GLN A 1058 4.15 48.08 -116.17
N VAL A 1059 3.40 48.01 -117.27
CA VAL A 1059 3.70 47.12 -118.39
C VAL A 1059 4.58 47.88 -119.38
N THR A 1060 5.81 47.44 -119.60
CA THR A 1060 6.66 47.99 -120.68
C THR A 1060 6.22 47.38 -122.01
N GLY A 1061 5.67 48.22 -122.92
CA GLY A 1061 5.41 47.85 -124.33
C GLY A 1061 3.95 47.67 -124.76
N ALA A 1062 2.95 48.21 -124.06
CA ALA A 1062 1.55 48.17 -124.48
C ALA A 1062 0.95 49.58 -124.61
N ASP A 1063 0.28 49.86 -125.73
CA ASP A 1063 -0.17 51.21 -126.11
C ASP A 1063 -1.58 51.60 -125.62
N GLN A 1064 -2.37 50.72 -124.99
CA GLN A 1064 -3.70 51.09 -124.46
C GLN A 1064 -4.11 50.34 -123.19
N PHE A 1065 -4.73 51.06 -122.24
CA PHE A 1065 -5.40 50.53 -121.04
C PHE A 1065 -6.88 50.92 -121.06
N ALA A 1066 -7.79 50.02 -120.69
CA ALA A 1066 -9.19 50.34 -120.43
C ALA A 1066 -9.60 49.85 -119.03
N TYR A 1067 -10.31 50.70 -118.28
CA TYR A 1067 -10.88 50.35 -116.97
C TYR A 1067 -12.35 49.92 -117.15
N ASP A 1068 -12.74 48.79 -116.55
CA ASP A 1068 -14.15 48.42 -116.38
C ASP A 1068 -14.60 48.72 -114.93
N SER A 1069 -15.87 49.12 -114.77
CA SER A 1069 -16.50 49.51 -113.49
C SER A 1069 -16.63 48.40 -112.44
N GLY A 1070 -16.13 47.19 -112.70
CA GLY A 1070 -16.15 46.00 -111.86
C GLY A 1070 -14.83 45.66 -111.15
N GLY A 1071 -13.79 46.48 -111.26
CA GLY A 1071 -12.55 46.33 -110.48
C GLY A 1071 -11.56 45.27 -110.98
N SER A 1072 -11.78 44.73 -112.18
CA SER A 1072 -10.84 43.87 -112.91
C SER A 1072 -10.00 44.68 -113.91
N LEU A 1073 -8.68 44.46 -113.93
CA LEU A 1073 -7.78 45.05 -114.93
C LEU A 1073 -7.60 44.08 -116.10
N LYS A 1074 -8.00 44.48 -117.32
CA LYS A 1074 -7.75 43.73 -118.56
C LYS A 1074 -6.67 44.42 -119.39
N VAL A 1075 -5.68 43.65 -119.84
CA VAL A 1075 -4.65 44.10 -120.79
C VAL A 1075 -4.90 43.39 -122.12
N LEU A 1076 -5.22 44.14 -123.17
CA LEU A 1076 -5.56 43.61 -124.50
C LEU A 1076 -4.39 43.76 -125.48
N GLY A 1077 -4.09 42.72 -126.25
CA GLY A 1077 -3.27 42.82 -127.47
C GLY A 1077 -1.74 42.86 -127.32
N PHE A 1078 -1.15 42.09 -126.40
CA PHE A 1078 0.31 42.06 -126.23
C PHE A 1078 1.02 41.11 -127.22
N GLN A 1079 2.09 41.57 -127.89
CA GLN A 1079 3.00 40.74 -128.68
C GLN A 1079 4.41 40.75 -128.04
N SER A 1080 4.73 39.70 -127.27
CA SER A 1080 6.08 39.31 -126.82
C SER A 1080 6.85 40.29 -125.89
N GLY A 1081 7.10 39.87 -124.64
CA GLY A 1081 7.98 40.54 -123.67
C GLY A 1081 7.70 40.11 -122.22
N ALA A 1082 8.67 40.27 -121.31
CA ALA A 1082 8.51 39.93 -119.89
C ALA A 1082 7.54 40.91 -119.19
N ILE A 1083 6.54 40.37 -118.49
CA ILE A 1083 5.62 41.18 -117.67
C ILE A 1083 6.18 41.24 -116.26
N ASN A 1084 6.50 42.46 -115.80
CA ASN A 1084 6.92 42.73 -114.42
C ASN A 1084 5.72 43.33 -113.66
N LEU A 1085 5.18 42.59 -112.69
CA LEU A 1085 4.14 43.09 -111.81
C LEU A 1085 4.80 43.68 -110.56
N ASN A 1086 4.89 45.00 -110.48
CA ASN A 1086 5.29 45.71 -109.26
C ASN A 1086 4.15 46.64 -108.83
N GLY A 1087 3.43 46.25 -107.78
CA GLY A 1087 2.37 47.07 -107.19
C GLY A 1087 2.61 47.25 -105.69
N ILE A 1088 2.57 48.50 -105.23
CA ILE A 1088 2.67 48.84 -103.80
C ILE A 1088 1.26 49.21 -103.31
N MET A 1089 0.75 48.45 -102.35
CA MET A 1089 -0.54 48.72 -101.70
C MET A 1089 -0.28 49.32 -100.31
N TYR A 1090 -0.90 50.46 -100.03
CA TYR A 1090 -0.81 51.14 -98.74
C TYR A 1090 -1.93 50.65 -97.84
N MET A 1091 -1.60 50.01 -96.72
CA MET A 1091 -2.56 49.75 -95.65
C MET A 1091 -2.18 50.57 -94.43
N PRO A 1092 -3.08 51.37 -93.83
CA PRO A 1092 -2.82 51.98 -92.54
C PRO A 1092 -2.67 50.87 -91.49
N LYS A 1093 -1.65 50.96 -90.64
CA LYS A 1093 -1.35 49.97 -89.59
C LYS A 1093 -2.56 49.69 -88.68
N PRO A 1094 -2.80 48.44 -88.26
CA PRO A 1094 -3.71 48.15 -87.14
C PRO A 1094 -3.21 48.75 -85.82
#